data_AF-A0A9P8JIV5-F1
#
_entry.id   AF-A0A9P8JIV5-F1
#
_cell.length_a   1.000
_cell.length_b   1.000
_cell.length_c   1.000
_cell.angle_alpha   90.00
_cell.angle_beta   90.00
_cell.angle_gamma   90.00
#
_symmetry.space_group_name_H-M   'P 1'
#
loop_
_entity.id
_entity.type
_entity.pdbx_description
1 polymer ?
#
loop_
_entity_poly.entity_id
_entity_poly.type
_entity_poly.pdbx_seq_one_letter_code
_entity_poly.pdbx_strand_id
1 'polypeptide(L)'
;WLARQRKRSLKQDPEWANRVELLQDFEFEEASQCVRVSDDGEWVMSTGTYKPQQHVHYLPHLSLSYARHTDSLNQTFLLLSSDYSKSLHLQTDRTLEFHTPGGMHYRTRIPRYGRDLKYNKRQAEALIPASGVNQDGMGEVYRLNLELGRYMKGYEVDVGGDDWTSSGAGALQGGINTGCVNTAAIAEDSHNLLAFGTSIGTVEFWDSRSRSRVGILQSPTQSQDQRTQITALEFHRSGLNLATGDSDGIVRVYDLRSPMPLLTKDQGYGYAIQTLKYMSPTSTQVQSEKLMSADKRIIKIWEASNGDPWTSVEPAVDLNHVEWCKDSGMLLTANEGRQQHSFFIPQLGPAPKWCSFLDNLVEEMAEDAQDPSAYNAGAQETGAVYDNYKFLSTQQLRELNLDHLVGTTSLLRPYMHGYFVAQKLYEQARLISNPDMFEEQRAKSIAEKINKERESRIRGNKAAKVKVNRRLAEKMAAREEANERRKARRVLRQGGDEPQPQADGEDEEEDADKPARGVLGDERFASLFQDEDFEIDEQSREFQLHNPSTIPVAKDTQRKRGLTAVEEEANQSIHGSSDDESESELDDAAAERQQRGVQRRNDRGDDNTVDKNRISSTNYRKSGHKPKQPQMSVSSSQPKNKNANANRRDRSFGSLAQNLKDQPKSSIRSGGVVGEKE
;
A
#
# COMPACT_ATOMS: atom_id res chain seq x y z
N TRP A 1 20.65 -8.96 -0.42
CA TRP A 1 20.74 -8.52 0.99
C TRP A 1 20.38 -7.05 1.18
N LEU A 2 21.17 -6.09 0.65
CA LEU A 2 21.01 -4.64 0.85
C LEU A 2 19.56 -4.13 0.67
N ALA A 3 18.88 -4.59 -0.39
CA ALA A 3 17.47 -4.25 -0.67
C ALA A 3 16.50 -4.64 0.46
N ARG A 4 16.71 -5.75 1.20
CA ARG A 4 15.87 -6.11 2.37
C ARG A 4 16.11 -5.19 3.57
N GLN A 5 17.29 -4.59 3.69
CA GLN A 5 17.56 -3.55 4.69
C GLN A 5 16.89 -2.22 4.27
N ARG A 6 17.03 -1.83 2.99
CA ARG A 6 16.31 -0.67 2.40
C ARG A 6 14.77 -0.85 2.47
N LYS A 7 14.18 -2.05 2.24
CA LYS A 7 12.72 -2.32 2.39
C LYS A 7 12.17 -1.95 3.79
N ARG A 8 12.98 -1.83 4.85
CA ARG A 8 12.53 -1.34 6.17
C ARG A 8 12.46 0.19 6.27
N SER A 9 13.29 0.94 5.54
CA SER A 9 13.18 2.41 5.46
C SER A 9 12.13 2.82 4.41
N LEU A 10 12.10 2.16 3.25
CA LEU A 10 11.10 2.42 2.20
C LEU A 10 9.66 2.10 2.60
N LYS A 11 9.40 1.49 3.77
CA LYS A 11 8.03 1.30 4.27
C LYS A 11 7.29 2.62 4.55
N GLN A 12 7.97 3.76 4.51
CA GLN A 12 7.36 5.09 4.63
C GLN A 12 7.13 5.80 3.28
N ASP A 13 7.63 5.24 2.17
CA ASP A 13 7.49 5.86 0.85
C ASP A 13 6.14 5.47 0.20
N PRO A 14 5.36 6.43 -0.34
CA PRO A 14 4.03 6.15 -0.88
C PRO A 14 4.06 5.25 -2.11
N GLU A 15 5.06 5.40 -2.98
CA GLU A 15 5.28 4.52 -4.14
C GLU A 15 5.53 3.06 -3.72
N TRP A 16 6.17 2.85 -2.57
CA TRP A 16 6.36 1.50 -2.02
C TRP A 16 5.08 0.93 -1.41
N ALA A 17 4.22 1.79 -0.83
CA ALA A 17 2.91 1.39 -0.32
C ALA A 17 1.91 1.04 -1.44
N ASN A 18 1.99 1.74 -2.59
CA ASN A 18 1.13 1.52 -3.75
C ASN A 18 1.58 0.31 -4.63
N ARG A 19 2.72 -0.33 -4.32
CA ARG A 19 3.23 -1.47 -5.08
C ARG A 19 2.42 -2.75 -4.80
N VAL A 20 1.51 -3.11 -5.70
CA VAL A 20 0.79 -4.39 -5.66
C VAL A 20 1.68 -5.54 -6.16
N GLU A 21 2.14 -6.40 -5.25
CA GLU A 21 2.76 -7.70 -5.58
C GLU A 21 1.64 -8.77 -5.72
N LEU A 22 1.23 -9.08 -6.96
CA LEU A 22 0.07 -9.93 -7.27
C LEU A 22 0.23 -11.41 -6.88
N LEU A 23 1.44 -11.96 -7.01
CA LEU A 23 1.78 -13.31 -6.61
C LEU A 23 2.94 -13.25 -5.61
N GLN A 24 2.72 -13.79 -4.42
CA GLN A 24 3.73 -13.83 -3.36
C GLN A 24 4.95 -14.64 -3.82
N ASP A 25 6.13 -14.05 -3.61
CA ASP A 25 7.45 -14.63 -3.95
C ASP A 25 7.62 -15.01 -5.43
N PHE A 26 6.94 -14.31 -6.36
CA PHE A 26 7.13 -14.40 -7.82
C PHE A 26 8.43 -13.72 -8.30
N GLU A 27 9.54 -14.03 -7.61
CA GLU A 27 10.88 -13.50 -7.88
C GLU A 27 11.96 -14.59 -7.75
N PHE A 28 12.95 -14.56 -8.66
CA PHE A 28 14.17 -15.37 -8.60
C PHE A 28 15.36 -14.47 -8.27
N GLU A 29 16.46 -15.01 -7.71
CA GLU A 29 17.55 -14.14 -7.22
C GLU A 29 18.39 -13.49 -8.33
N GLU A 30 18.43 -14.08 -9.52
CA GLU A 30 19.11 -13.56 -10.72
C GLU A 30 18.12 -13.34 -11.87
N ALA A 31 17.75 -14.41 -12.57
CA ALA A 31 16.93 -14.39 -13.78
C ALA A 31 15.98 -15.61 -13.87
N SER A 32 15.04 -15.55 -14.81
CA SER A 32 14.08 -16.62 -15.12
C SER A 32 14.12 -17.04 -16.59
N GLN A 33 13.90 -18.34 -16.84
CA GLN A 33 14.03 -18.95 -18.17
C GLN A 33 12.67 -19.18 -18.85
N CYS A 34 11.73 -19.81 -18.14
CA CYS A 34 10.42 -20.19 -18.69
C CYS A 34 9.34 -20.04 -17.61
N VAL A 35 8.12 -19.71 -18.04
CA VAL A 35 6.89 -19.62 -17.24
C VAL A 35 5.79 -20.29 -18.05
N ARG A 36 4.98 -21.18 -17.45
CA ARG A 36 3.78 -21.75 -18.11
C ARG A 36 2.62 -21.86 -17.14
N VAL A 37 1.42 -21.66 -17.68
CA VAL A 37 0.13 -21.76 -16.98
C VAL A 37 -0.44 -23.17 -17.21
N SER A 38 -1.10 -23.75 -16.20
CA SER A 38 -1.91 -24.96 -16.35
C SER A 38 -3.04 -24.80 -17.37
N ASP A 39 -3.45 -25.87 -18.06
CA ASP A 39 -4.63 -25.82 -18.94
C ASP A 39 -5.90 -25.42 -18.15
N ASP A 40 -5.97 -25.78 -16.86
CA ASP A 40 -7.06 -25.45 -15.93
C ASP A 40 -7.05 -23.99 -15.42
N GLY A 41 -5.96 -23.22 -15.68
CA GLY A 41 -5.83 -21.81 -15.29
C GLY A 41 -5.63 -21.52 -13.80
N GLU A 42 -5.41 -22.53 -12.95
CA GLU A 42 -5.22 -22.38 -11.48
C GLU A 42 -3.77 -22.43 -11.01
N TRP A 43 -2.84 -22.91 -11.84
CA TRP A 43 -1.44 -23.12 -11.48
C TRP A 43 -0.50 -22.42 -12.46
N VAL A 44 0.56 -21.82 -11.93
CA VAL A 44 1.71 -21.34 -12.72
C VAL A 44 2.97 -22.03 -12.23
N MET A 45 3.74 -22.56 -13.18
CA MET A 45 5.09 -23.04 -12.93
C MET A 45 6.08 -22.09 -13.60
N SER A 46 7.18 -21.78 -12.93
CA SER A 46 8.27 -20.96 -13.49
C SER A 46 9.63 -21.52 -13.09
N THR A 47 10.67 -21.25 -13.88
CA THR A 47 12.02 -21.81 -13.67
C THR A 47 13.11 -20.73 -13.64
N GLY A 48 13.90 -20.69 -12.56
CA GLY A 48 14.96 -19.72 -12.32
C GLY A 48 16.38 -20.24 -12.60
N THR A 49 17.34 -19.32 -12.74
CA THR A 49 18.76 -19.63 -13.00
C THR A 49 19.56 -19.92 -11.73
N TYR A 50 19.51 -19.03 -10.73
CA TYR A 50 20.33 -19.12 -9.54
C TYR A 50 19.89 -20.27 -8.64
N LYS A 51 20.81 -21.23 -8.40
CA LYS A 51 20.52 -22.57 -7.87
C LYS A 51 19.32 -23.17 -8.60
N PRO A 52 19.50 -23.74 -9.81
CA PRO A 52 18.42 -24.11 -10.72
C PRO A 52 17.21 -24.68 -9.99
N GLN A 53 16.07 -24.02 -10.13
CA GLN A 53 14.88 -24.32 -9.36
C GLN A 53 13.62 -23.99 -10.15
N GLN A 54 12.57 -24.75 -9.86
CA GLN A 54 11.20 -24.48 -10.28
C GLN A 54 10.39 -23.96 -9.09
N HIS A 55 9.63 -22.90 -9.32
CA HIS A 55 8.57 -22.43 -8.44
C HIS A 55 7.23 -22.90 -9.01
N VAL A 56 6.31 -23.29 -8.13
CA VAL A 56 4.92 -23.57 -8.47
C VAL A 56 4.04 -22.69 -7.60
N HIS A 57 3.28 -21.80 -8.23
CA HIS A 57 2.34 -20.90 -7.58
C HIS A 57 0.92 -21.45 -7.76
N TYR A 58 0.14 -21.43 -6.69
CA TYR A 58 -1.29 -21.74 -6.73
C TYR A 58 -2.05 -20.41 -6.77
N LEU A 59 -2.64 -20.12 -7.93
CA LEU A 59 -3.18 -18.81 -8.26
C LEU A 59 -4.40 -18.43 -7.39
N PRO A 60 -5.35 -19.34 -7.07
CA PRO A 60 -6.43 -19.05 -6.11
C PRO A 60 -5.98 -18.67 -4.70
N HIS A 61 -4.74 -18.97 -4.30
CA HIS A 61 -4.15 -18.53 -3.03
C HIS A 61 -3.07 -17.43 -3.21
N LEU A 62 -2.88 -16.91 -4.43
CA LEU A 62 -1.92 -15.86 -4.79
C LEU A 62 -0.47 -16.12 -4.30
N SER A 63 -0.06 -17.38 -4.13
CA SER A 63 1.16 -17.71 -3.39
C SER A 63 1.92 -18.93 -3.90
N LEU A 64 3.22 -18.98 -3.58
CA LEU A 64 4.09 -20.11 -3.83
C LEU A 64 3.58 -21.35 -3.06
N SER A 65 3.19 -22.40 -3.80
CA SER A 65 2.87 -23.71 -3.23
C SER A 65 4.13 -24.47 -2.83
N TYR A 66 5.14 -24.49 -3.70
CA TYR A 66 6.48 -24.98 -3.37
C TYR A 66 7.55 -24.45 -4.34
N ALA A 67 8.79 -24.37 -3.84
CA ALA A 67 9.99 -24.29 -4.65
C ALA A 67 10.75 -25.63 -4.59
N ARG A 68 11.29 -26.08 -5.72
CA ARG A 68 12.10 -27.30 -5.83
C ARG A 68 13.35 -27.03 -6.67
N HIS A 69 14.51 -27.41 -6.15
CA HIS A 69 15.77 -27.36 -6.89
C HIS A 69 15.88 -28.53 -7.88
N THR A 70 16.51 -28.29 -9.03
CA THR A 70 16.87 -29.27 -10.06
C THR A 70 18.40 -29.37 -10.18
N ASP A 71 18.91 -30.50 -10.67
CA ASP A 71 20.36 -30.72 -10.80
C ASP A 71 21.03 -29.77 -11.81
N SER A 72 20.30 -29.37 -12.85
CA SER A 72 20.78 -28.47 -13.90
C SER A 72 19.74 -27.43 -14.28
N LEU A 73 20.16 -26.44 -15.06
CA LEU A 73 19.32 -25.37 -15.58
C LEU A 73 18.32 -25.94 -16.61
N ASN A 74 17.03 -25.69 -16.35
CA ASN A 74 15.92 -26.00 -17.23
C ASN A 74 15.87 -25.00 -18.40
N GLN A 75 15.88 -25.51 -19.62
CA GLN A 75 15.83 -24.73 -20.85
C GLN A 75 14.38 -24.52 -21.30
N THR A 76 13.57 -25.58 -21.31
CA THR A 76 12.12 -25.53 -21.49
C THR A 76 11.46 -26.62 -20.63
N PHE A 77 10.17 -26.46 -20.32
CA PHE A 77 9.40 -27.51 -19.65
C PHE A 77 7.95 -27.52 -20.15
N LEU A 78 7.22 -28.60 -19.85
CA LEU A 78 5.80 -28.77 -20.12
C LEU A 78 5.06 -29.26 -18.88
N LEU A 79 3.79 -28.89 -18.78
CA LEU A 79 2.80 -29.63 -18.00
C LEU A 79 2.21 -30.70 -18.93
N LEU A 80 2.16 -31.96 -18.44
CA LEU A 80 1.65 -33.11 -19.20
C LEU A 80 0.18 -33.44 -18.87
N SER A 81 -0.28 -32.95 -17.73
CA SER A 81 -1.66 -33.02 -17.25
C SER A 81 -2.35 -31.66 -17.49
N SER A 82 -3.65 -31.56 -17.20
CA SER A 82 -4.32 -30.25 -17.18
C SER A 82 -3.80 -29.39 -16.03
N ASP A 83 -3.43 -30.04 -14.93
CA ASP A 83 -2.86 -29.49 -13.70
C ASP A 83 -1.32 -29.66 -13.60
N TYR A 84 -0.74 -29.23 -12.49
CA TYR A 84 0.71 -29.33 -12.25
C TYR A 84 1.21 -30.75 -11.86
N SER A 85 0.33 -31.74 -11.67
CA SER A 85 0.69 -33.06 -11.11
C SER A 85 1.75 -33.85 -11.90
N LYS A 86 1.96 -33.52 -13.18
CA LYS A 86 2.98 -34.13 -14.03
C LYS A 86 3.61 -33.06 -14.90
N SER A 87 4.91 -32.84 -14.74
CA SER A 87 5.68 -31.96 -15.62
C SER A 87 6.93 -32.66 -16.19
N LEU A 88 7.33 -32.25 -17.39
CA LEU A 88 8.48 -32.76 -18.13
C LEU A 88 9.43 -31.60 -18.42
N HIS A 89 10.68 -31.70 -17.98
CA HIS A 89 11.66 -30.62 -18.03
C HIS A 89 12.84 -31.02 -18.91
N LEU A 90 13.18 -30.19 -19.90
CA LEU A 90 14.38 -30.33 -20.70
C LEU A 90 15.51 -29.54 -20.04
N GLN A 91 16.51 -30.26 -19.53
CA GLN A 91 17.72 -29.66 -18.96
C GLN A 91 18.82 -29.49 -20.01
N THR A 92 19.62 -28.45 -19.79
CA THR A 92 20.82 -28.12 -20.58
C THR A 92 21.89 -29.22 -20.60
N ASP A 93 21.86 -30.20 -19.69
CA ASP A 93 22.85 -31.29 -19.59
C ASP A 93 22.59 -32.51 -20.50
N ARG A 94 21.55 -32.43 -21.36
CA ARG A 94 20.96 -33.52 -22.17
C ARG A 94 20.10 -34.51 -21.37
N THR A 95 19.52 -34.10 -20.23
CA THR A 95 18.53 -34.93 -19.53
C THR A 95 17.12 -34.34 -19.58
N LEU A 96 16.15 -35.25 -19.52
CA LEU A 96 14.74 -34.97 -19.34
C LEU A 96 14.37 -35.42 -17.93
N GLU A 97 13.88 -34.51 -17.09
CA GLU A 97 13.36 -34.84 -15.76
C GLU A 97 11.83 -34.89 -15.76
N PHE A 98 11.30 -35.95 -15.17
CA PHE A 98 9.88 -36.13 -14.91
C PHE A 98 9.60 -35.76 -13.46
N HIS A 99 8.78 -34.74 -13.23
CA HIS A 99 8.39 -34.30 -11.90
C HIS A 99 6.93 -34.62 -11.60
N THR A 100 6.68 -34.89 -10.32
CA THR A 100 5.36 -35.02 -9.69
C THR A 100 5.35 -34.20 -8.39
N PRO A 101 4.20 -34.01 -7.71
CA PRO A 101 4.16 -33.39 -6.39
C PRO A 101 5.10 -34.06 -5.38
N GLY A 102 5.23 -35.40 -5.43
CA GLY A 102 6.11 -36.16 -4.53
C GLY A 102 7.62 -36.00 -4.78
N GLY A 103 8.06 -35.55 -5.96
CA GLY A 103 9.48 -35.36 -6.26
C GLY A 103 9.84 -35.44 -7.74
N MET A 104 11.13 -35.64 -8.02
CA MET A 104 11.57 -36.24 -9.29
C MET A 104 11.10 -37.70 -9.29
N HIS A 105 10.33 -38.09 -10.31
CA HIS A 105 9.89 -39.46 -10.53
C HIS A 105 10.95 -40.27 -11.29
N TYR A 106 11.51 -39.68 -12.36
CA TYR A 106 12.53 -40.32 -13.19
C TYR A 106 13.34 -39.29 -13.99
N ARG A 107 14.51 -39.68 -14.47
CA ARG A 107 15.39 -38.87 -15.32
C ARG A 107 15.93 -39.72 -16.46
N THR A 108 15.67 -39.33 -17.71
CA THR A 108 16.16 -39.99 -18.92
C THR A 108 17.17 -39.11 -19.65
N ARG A 109 18.23 -39.68 -20.22
CA ARG A 109 19.16 -38.94 -21.08
C ARG A 109 18.74 -39.00 -22.54
N ILE A 110 18.87 -37.89 -23.26
CA ILE A 110 18.80 -37.82 -24.74
C ILE A 110 20.23 -37.84 -25.33
N PRO A 111 20.48 -38.38 -26.54
CA PRO A 111 21.84 -38.48 -27.08
C PRO A 111 22.51 -37.12 -27.36
N ARG A 112 21.73 -36.17 -27.89
CA ARG A 112 22.18 -34.81 -28.28
C ARG A 112 21.51 -33.73 -27.42
N TYR A 113 22.01 -32.49 -27.46
CA TYR A 113 21.31 -31.33 -26.89
C TYR A 113 19.96 -31.09 -27.57
N GLY A 114 18.91 -30.95 -26.76
CA GLY A 114 17.58 -30.51 -27.22
C GLY A 114 17.52 -28.99 -27.35
N ARG A 115 16.62 -28.48 -28.20
CA ARG A 115 16.35 -27.04 -28.35
C ARG A 115 14.99 -26.64 -27.77
N ASP A 116 13.96 -27.41 -28.06
CA ASP A 116 12.58 -27.20 -27.61
C ASP A 116 11.97 -28.52 -27.10
N LEU A 117 10.77 -28.46 -26.53
CA LEU A 117 10.04 -29.59 -25.96
C LEU A 117 8.53 -29.40 -26.20
N LYS A 118 7.91 -30.35 -26.92
CA LYS A 118 6.45 -30.42 -27.17
C LYS A 118 5.91 -31.82 -26.85
N TYR A 119 4.64 -31.94 -26.46
CA TYR A 119 4.04 -33.21 -26.03
C TYR A 119 2.75 -33.51 -26.80
N ASN A 120 2.74 -34.62 -27.55
CA ASN A 120 1.57 -35.03 -28.31
C ASN A 120 0.57 -35.75 -27.41
N LYS A 121 -0.39 -35.01 -26.83
CA LYS A 121 -1.43 -35.55 -25.94
C LYS A 121 -2.20 -36.73 -26.56
N ARG A 122 -2.36 -36.80 -27.89
CA ARG A 122 -3.10 -37.86 -28.59
C ARG A 122 -2.31 -39.17 -28.78
N GLN A 123 -0.98 -39.16 -28.67
CA GLN A 123 -0.11 -40.35 -28.78
C GLN A 123 0.73 -40.63 -27.52
N ALA A 124 0.60 -39.78 -26.50
CA ALA A 124 1.46 -39.76 -25.31
C ALA A 124 2.97 -39.69 -25.65
N GLU A 125 3.35 -39.00 -26.72
CA GLU A 125 4.77 -38.87 -27.14
C GLU A 125 5.33 -37.48 -26.86
N ALA A 126 6.41 -37.40 -26.09
CA ALA A 126 7.24 -36.20 -26.01
C ALA A 126 8.15 -36.11 -27.23
N LEU A 127 8.14 -34.95 -27.90
CA LEU A 127 8.95 -34.61 -29.06
C LEU A 127 10.05 -33.64 -28.62
N ILE A 128 11.30 -34.00 -28.89
CA ILE A 128 12.47 -33.20 -28.54
C ILE A 128 13.30 -32.91 -29.80
N PRO A 129 13.09 -31.75 -30.45
CA PRO A 129 14.01 -31.20 -31.45
C PRO A 129 15.44 -31.12 -30.92
N ALA A 130 16.42 -31.64 -31.67
CA ALA A 130 17.82 -31.67 -31.28
C ALA A 130 18.75 -30.85 -32.19
N SER A 131 19.93 -30.51 -31.67
CA SER A 131 21.04 -29.97 -32.48
C SER A 131 22.02 -31.06 -32.93
N GLY A 132 22.60 -30.89 -34.11
CA GLY A 132 23.50 -31.86 -34.74
C GLY A 132 22.77 -32.83 -35.68
N VAL A 133 23.54 -33.42 -36.60
CA VAL A 133 23.01 -34.28 -37.68
C VAL A 133 23.46 -35.74 -37.56
N ASN A 134 22.71 -36.65 -38.16
CA ASN A 134 22.97 -38.08 -38.28
C ASN A 134 24.11 -38.40 -39.25
N GLN A 135 24.48 -39.68 -39.31
CA GLN A 135 25.43 -40.20 -40.30
C GLN A 135 24.99 -39.89 -41.73
N ASP A 136 23.67 -39.81 -41.96
CA ASP A 136 23.02 -39.44 -43.22
C ASP A 136 22.89 -37.91 -43.45
N GLY A 137 23.41 -37.06 -42.56
CA GLY A 137 23.34 -35.60 -42.65
C GLY A 137 22.00 -34.96 -42.25
N MET A 138 21.00 -35.75 -41.87
CA MET A 138 19.68 -35.28 -41.42
C MET A 138 19.68 -34.93 -39.93
N GLY A 139 18.94 -33.91 -39.50
CA GLY A 139 18.72 -33.60 -38.08
C GLY A 139 17.70 -34.53 -37.43
N GLU A 140 17.74 -34.64 -36.10
CA GLU A 140 16.85 -35.54 -35.34
C GLU A 140 15.82 -34.79 -34.48
N VAL A 141 14.58 -35.28 -34.50
CA VAL A 141 13.59 -35.03 -33.44
C VAL A 141 13.37 -36.33 -32.68
N TYR A 142 13.84 -36.40 -31.44
CA TYR A 142 13.64 -37.58 -30.61
C TYR A 142 12.17 -37.71 -30.17
N ARG A 143 11.71 -38.95 -30.07
CA ARG A 143 10.35 -39.31 -29.68
C ARG A 143 10.41 -40.22 -28.46
N LEU A 144 10.02 -39.72 -27.30
CA LEU A 144 9.91 -40.51 -26.08
C LEU A 144 8.43 -40.81 -25.83
N ASN A 145 8.00 -42.04 -26.09
CA ASN A 145 6.63 -42.47 -25.87
C ASN A 145 6.44 -42.80 -24.38
N LEU A 146 5.55 -42.09 -23.70
CA LEU A 146 5.35 -42.14 -22.26
C LEU A 146 4.43 -43.29 -21.81
N GLU A 147 3.59 -43.81 -22.70
CA GLU A 147 2.80 -45.02 -22.47
C GLU A 147 3.68 -46.28 -22.50
N LEU A 148 4.59 -46.35 -23.48
CA LEU A 148 5.51 -47.47 -23.67
C LEU A 148 6.86 -47.33 -22.93
N GLY A 149 7.10 -46.19 -22.29
CA GLY A 149 8.33 -45.90 -21.54
C GLY A 149 9.63 -45.97 -22.37
N ARG A 150 9.56 -45.77 -23.69
CA ARG A 150 10.69 -46.01 -24.61
C ARG A 150 10.86 -44.94 -25.68
N TYR A 151 12.09 -44.77 -26.15
CA TYR A 151 12.35 -44.04 -27.37
C TYR A 151 11.82 -44.80 -28.59
N MET A 152 11.10 -44.10 -29.46
CA MET A 152 10.69 -44.55 -30.79
C MET A 152 11.70 -44.02 -31.83
N LYS A 153 11.68 -44.54 -33.08
CA LYS A 153 12.53 -43.98 -34.14
C LYS A 153 12.19 -42.49 -34.30
N GLY A 154 13.18 -41.62 -34.11
CA GLY A 154 13.05 -40.18 -34.29
C GLY A 154 12.65 -39.80 -35.72
N TYR A 155 12.20 -38.55 -35.88
CA TYR A 155 11.97 -37.99 -37.21
C TYR A 155 13.28 -37.41 -37.76
N GLU A 156 13.59 -37.74 -39.02
CA GLU A 156 14.80 -37.36 -39.74
C GLU A 156 14.50 -36.13 -40.59
N VAL A 157 14.76 -34.94 -40.03
CA VAL A 157 14.42 -33.63 -40.61
C VAL A 157 15.56 -33.13 -41.48
N ASP A 158 15.27 -32.54 -42.65
CA ASP A 158 16.32 -31.91 -43.45
C ASP A 158 16.84 -30.66 -42.75
N VAL A 159 18.14 -30.64 -42.43
CA VAL A 159 18.83 -29.46 -41.89
C VAL A 159 20.15 -29.19 -42.61
N GLY A 160 20.27 -29.64 -43.87
CA GLY A 160 21.38 -29.30 -44.77
C GLY A 160 22.77 -29.80 -44.37
N GLY A 161 22.87 -30.82 -43.51
CA GLY A 161 24.13 -31.49 -43.17
C GLY A 161 24.96 -30.82 -42.07
N ASP A 162 26.22 -31.24 -42.00
CA ASP A 162 27.24 -30.64 -41.15
C ASP A 162 28.22 -29.79 -41.97
N ASP A 163 28.67 -28.69 -41.38
CA ASP A 163 29.73 -27.85 -41.95
C ASP A 163 31.09 -28.48 -41.61
N TRP A 164 31.59 -29.35 -42.49
CA TRP A 164 32.90 -30.00 -42.37
C TRP A 164 34.10 -29.05 -42.28
N THR A 165 33.92 -27.73 -42.43
CA THR A 165 34.97 -26.72 -42.21
C THR A 165 35.02 -26.17 -40.77
N SER A 166 33.96 -26.36 -39.98
CA SER A 166 33.84 -25.83 -38.63
C SER A 166 34.58 -26.65 -37.56
N SER A 167 35.08 -25.96 -36.53
CA SER A 167 35.56 -26.60 -35.30
C SER A 167 34.47 -27.45 -34.66
N GLY A 168 34.73 -28.75 -34.49
CA GLY A 168 33.78 -29.74 -33.96
C GLY A 168 32.96 -30.50 -35.00
N ALA A 169 33.11 -30.21 -36.30
CA ALA A 169 32.41 -30.93 -37.36
C ALA A 169 32.73 -32.43 -37.37
N GLY A 170 31.75 -33.25 -37.72
CA GLY A 170 31.82 -34.71 -37.65
C GLY A 170 31.74 -35.29 -36.24
N ALA A 171 31.70 -34.47 -35.18
CA ALA A 171 31.40 -34.93 -33.83
C ALA A 171 29.90 -35.26 -33.69
N LEU A 172 29.55 -36.17 -32.77
CA LEU A 172 28.17 -36.57 -32.48
C LEU A 172 27.23 -35.39 -32.14
N GLN A 173 27.76 -34.24 -31.74
CA GLN A 173 26.98 -33.07 -31.37
C GLN A 173 26.89 -31.99 -32.46
N GLY A 174 27.66 -32.11 -33.54
CA GLY A 174 27.96 -31.04 -34.49
C GLY A 174 29.07 -30.10 -34.02
N GLY A 175 29.61 -29.34 -34.97
CA GLY A 175 30.37 -28.12 -34.73
C GLY A 175 29.46 -26.89 -34.55
N ILE A 176 30.04 -25.69 -34.71
CA ILE A 176 29.35 -24.41 -34.43
C ILE A 176 28.25 -24.11 -35.46
N ASN A 177 28.50 -24.39 -36.74
CA ASN A 177 27.60 -24.07 -37.85
C ASN A 177 26.65 -25.23 -38.23
N THR A 178 26.63 -26.33 -37.49
CA THR A 178 25.85 -27.53 -37.84
C THR A 178 24.35 -27.28 -37.80
N GLY A 179 23.61 -27.94 -38.70
CA GLY A 179 22.15 -27.94 -38.68
C GLY A 179 21.56 -28.31 -37.31
N CYS A 180 20.54 -27.56 -36.89
CA CYS A 180 19.71 -27.91 -35.74
C CYS A 180 18.22 -27.70 -36.01
N VAL A 181 17.39 -28.55 -35.40
CA VAL A 181 15.94 -28.32 -35.33
C VAL A 181 15.70 -27.49 -34.08
N ASN A 182 15.28 -26.24 -34.25
CA ASN A 182 15.15 -25.26 -33.18
C ASN A 182 13.86 -25.41 -32.38
N THR A 183 12.73 -25.61 -33.06
CA THR A 183 11.39 -25.63 -32.45
C THR A 183 10.51 -26.71 -33.04
N ALA A 184 9.52 -27.12 -32.26
CA ALA A 184 8.39 -27.91 -32.74
C ALA A 184 7.06 -27.16 -32.50
N ALA A 185 6.06 -27.42 -33.32
CA ALA A 185 4.67 -27.11 -33.02
C ALA A 185 3.77 -28.31 -33.35
N ILE A 186 2.65 -28.42 -32.65
CA ILE A 186 1.69 -29.53 -32.79
C ILE A 186 0.29 -28.92 -32.95
N ALA A 187 -0.45 -29.33 -33.97
CA ALA A 187 -1.84 -28.92 -34.16
C ALA A 187 -2.79 -29.73 -33.25
N GLU A 188 -2.63 -29.62 -31.91
CA GLU A 188 -3.27 -30.48 -30.90
C GLU A 188 -4.80 -30.46 -30.94
N ASP A 189 -5.41 -29.29 -31.14
CA ASP A 189 -6.88 -29.11 -31.15
C ASP A 189 -7.53 -29.70 -32.41
N SER A 190 -6.83 -29.71 -33.55
CA SER A 190 -7.42 -30.03 -34.87
C SER A 190 -6.95 -31.38 -35.42
N HIS A 191 -5.89 -31.37 -36.22
CA HIS A 191 -5.51 -32.47 -37.12
C HIS A 191 -4.23 -33.21 -36.71
N ASN A 192 -3.55 -32.76 -35.65
CA ASN A 192 -2.35 -33.40 -35.07
C ASN A 192 -1.16 -33.58 -36.04
N LEU A 193 -1.01 -32.63 -36.97
CA LEU A 193 0.20 -32.43 -37.75
C LEU A 193 1.30 -31.85 -36.85
N LEU A 194 2.53 -32.27 -37.12
CA LEU A 194 3.74 -31.80 -36.45
C LEU A 194 4.47 -30.85 -37.42
N ALA A 195 4.92 -29.71 -36.91
CA ALA A 195 5.78 -28.78 -37.65
C ALA A 195 7.14 -28.69 -36.94
N PHE A 196 8.24 -28.74 -37.69
CA PHE A 196 9.61 -28.66 -37.17
C PHE A 196 10.37 -27.51 -37.82
N GLY A 197 10.82 -26.55 -37.02
CA GLY A 197 11.51 -25.33 -37.46
C GLY A 197 13.02 -25.56 -37.53
N THR A 198 13.59 -25.36 -38.72
CA THR A 198 15.01 -25.65 -39.01
C THR A 198 15.89 -24.39 -38.95
N SER A 199 17.19 -24.58 -38.75
CA SER A 199 18.19 -23.51 -38.85
C SER A 199 18.48 -23.01 -40.28
N ILE A 200 17.73 -23.46 -41.29
CA ILE A 200 17.88 -23.07 -42.71
C ILE A 200 16.70 -22.19 -43.19
N GLY A 201 15.70 -21.92 -42.33
CA GLY A 201 14.53 -21.13 -42.73
C GLY A 201 13.46 -21.98 -43.43
N THR A 202 13.42 -23.28 -43.11
CA THR A 202 12.39 -24.21 -43.58
C THR A 202 11.59 -24.79 -42.42
N VAL A 203 10.29 -24.99 -42.61
CA VAL A 203 9.43 -25.79 -41.72
C VAL A 203 9.16 -27.12 -42.41
N GLU A 204 9.49 -28.23 -41.76
CA GLU A 204 9.01 -29.54 -42.21
C GLU A 204 7.71 -29.92 -41.52
N PHE A 205 6.77 -30.44 -42.31
CA PHE A 205 5.51 -30.99 -41.82
C PHE A 205 5.52 -32.51 -41.79
N TRP A 206 5.10 -33.11 -40.68
CA TRP A 206 5.06 -34.55 -40.46
C TRP A 206 3.71 -34.99 -39.86
N ASP A 207 3.05 -36.00 -40.45
CA ASP A 207 1.85 -36.60 -39.86
C ASP A 207 2.27 -37.73 -38.90
N SER A 208 1.83 -37.60 -37.65
CA SER A 208 2.05 -38.56 -36.56
C SER A 208 1.52 -39.98 -36.85
N ARG A 209 0.63 -40.14 -37.84
CA ARG A 209 0.04 -41.41 -38.30
C ARG A 209 0.86 -42.06 -39.43
N SER A 210 1.23 -41.30 -40.47
CA SER A 210 2.08 -41.83 -41.56
C SER A 210 3.52 -42.04 -41.11
N ARG A 211 3.97 -41.26 -40.11
CA ARG A 211 5.36 -41.21 -39.62
C ARG A 211 6.35 -40.84 -40.73
N SER A 212 5.88 -40.06 -41.71
CA SER A 212 6.65 -39.56 -42.85
C SER A 212 6.52 -38.04 -42.95
N ARG A 213 7.52 -37.40 -43.57
CA ARG A 213 7.38 -36.02 -44.04
C ARG A 213 6.20 -35.94 -45.03
N VAL A 214 5.37 -34.91 -44.87
CA VAL A 214 4.20 -34.60 -45.69
C VAL A 214 4.52 -33.46 -46.66
N GLY A 215 5.29 -32.47 -46.21
CA GLY A 215 5.72 -31.32 -47.02
C GLY A 215 6.84 -30.53 -46.36
N ILE A 216 7.40 -29.60 -47.13
CA ILE A 216 8.35 -28.58 -46.67
C ILE A 216 7.77 -27.22 -47.03
N LEU A 217 7.81 -26.28 -46.09
CA LEU A 217 7.59 -24.86 -46.34
C LEU A 217 8.94 -24.15 -46.27
N GLN A 218 9.29 -23.39 -47.31
CA GLN A 218 10.52 -22.59 -47.36
C GLN A 218 10.16 -21.11 -47.20
N SER A 219 10.95 -20.37 -46.42
CA SER A 219 10.78 -18.91 -46.33
C SER A 219 11.06 -18.26 -47.70
N PRO A 220 10.15 -17.44 -48.26
CA PRO A 220 10.34 -16.83 -49.59
C PRO A 220 11.47 -15.79 -49.63
N THR A 221 12.03 -15.42 -48.47
CA THR A 221 13.13 -14.45 -48.35
C THR A 221 14.52 -15.12 -48.41
N GLN A 222 14.62 -16.39 -48.82
CA GLN A 222 15.90 -17.09 -49.03
C GLN A 222 16.70 -16.51 -50.23
N SER A 223 17.34 -15.35 -50.03
CA SER A 223 18.55 -15.01 -50.78
C SER A 223 19.68 -15.95 -50.36
N GLN A 224 20.60 -16.28 -51.27
CA GLN A 224 21.54 -17.39 -51.04
C GLN A 224 22.54 -17.15 -49.90
N ASP A 225 22.79 -15.88 -49.55
CA ASP A 225 23.81 -15.48 -48.57
C ASP A 225 23.30 -15.33 -47.12
N GLN A 226 21.98 -15.26 -46.88
CA GLN A 226 21.41 -15.01 -45.54
C GLN A 226 20.33 -16.04 -45.18
N ARG A 227 20.76 -17.15 -44.56
CA ARG A 227 19.87 -18.18 -44.01
C ARG A 227 19.29 -17.70 -42.67
N THR A 228 18.08 -17.16 -42.69
CA THR A 228 17.34 -16.91 -41.44
C THR A 228 16.95 -18.25 -40.83
N GLN A 229 17.10 -18.39 -39.51
CA GLN A 229 16.69 -19.61 -38.79
C GLN A 229 15.30 -19.44 -38.19
N ILE A 230 14.50 -20.49 -38.16
CA ILE A 230 13.17 -20.42 -37.53
C ILE A 230 13.35 -20.62 -36.02
N THR A 231 12.91 -19.65 -35.23
CA THR A 231 13.08 -19.60 -33.76
C THR A 231 11.77 -19.73 -32.99
N ALA A 232 10.62 -19.49 -33.64
CA ALA A 232 9.31 -19.73 -33.07
C ALA A 232 8.33 -20.35 -34.09
N LEU A 233 7.46 -21.24 -33.62
CA LEU A 233 6.37 -21.86 -34.38
C LEU A 233 5.15 -22.01 -33.47
N GLU A 234 3.97 -21.63 -33.97
CA GLU A 234 2.68 -21.91 -33.31
C GLU A 234 1.59 -22.11 -34.37
N PHE A 235 0.78 -23.17 -34.23
CA PHE A 235 -0.42 -23.38 -35.06
C PHE A 235 -1.60 -22.57 -34.51
N HIS A 236 -2.45 -22.06 -35.40
CA HIS A 236 -3.76 -21.56 -34.97
C HIS A 236 -4.69 -22.73 -34.59
N ARG A 237 -5.67 -22.45 -33.73
CA ARG A 237 -6.69 -23.40 -33.23
C ARG A 237 -7.45 -24.11 -34.35
N SER A 238 -7.72 -23.42 -35.46
CA SER A 238 -8.36 -24.02 -36.64
C SER A 238 -7.48 -25.04 -37.37
N GLY A 239 -6.17 -25.06 -37.11
CA GLY A 239 -5.18 -25.89 -37.79
C GLY A 239 -4.81 -25.45 -39.21
N LEU A 240 -5.47 -24.42 -39.76
CA LEU A 240 -5.24 -23.94 -41.11
C LEU A 240 -4.10 -22.93 -41.18
N ASN A 241 -4.04 -22.01 -40.20
CA ASN A 241 -3.01 -20.97 -40.16
C ASN A 241 -1.82 -21.44 -39.31
N LEU A 242 -0.60 -21.16 -39.78
CA LEU A 242 0.66 -21.34 -39.06
C LEU A 242 1.38 -20.00 -38.94
N ALA A 243 1.83 -19.65 -37.74
CA ALA A 243 2.76 -18.55 -37.51
C ALA A 243 4.20 -19.09 -37.40
N THR A 244 5.12 -18.47 -38.14
CA THR A 244 6.56 -18.76 -38.11
C THR A 244 7.33 -17.49 -37.74
N GLY A 245 8.27 -17.58 -36.80
CA GLY A 245 9.16 -16.47 -36.43
C GLY A 245 10.60 -16.77 -36.77
N ASP A 246 11.26 -15.82 -37.45
CA ASP A 246 12.69 -15.89 -37.81
C ASP A 246 13.59 -15.31 -36.70
N SER A 247 14.89 -15.63 -36.79
CA SER A 247 15.98 -14.97 -36.05
C SER A 247 16.05 -13.45 -36.23
N ASP A 248 15.51 -12.94 -37.33
CA ASP A 248 15.75 -11.58 -37.81
C ASP A 248 14.57 -10.64 -37.44
N GLY A 249 13.69 -11.05 -36.52
CA GLY A 249 12.52 -10.26 -36.07
C GLY A 249 11.30 -10.31 -36.99
N ILE A 250 11.33 -11.14 -38.03
CA ILE A 250 10.25 -11.25 -39.02
C ILE A 250 9.30 -12.39 -38.65
N VAL A 251 8.03 -12.06 -38.40
CA VAL A 251 6.93 -13.02 -38.30
C VAL A 251 6.29 -13.21 -39.68
N ARG A 252 5.98 -14.45 -40.06
CA ARG A 252 5.16 -14.76 -41.23
C ARG A 252 3.98 -15.65 -40.85
N VAL A 253 2.83 -15.41 -41.46
CA VAL A 253 1.62 -16.22 -41.31
C VAL A 253 1.30 -16.88 -42.65
N TYR A 254 1.05 -18.18 -42.63
CA TYR A 254 0.75 -19.00 -43.80
C TYR A 254 -0.58 -19.75 -43.60
N ASP A 255 -1.37 -19.92 -44.67
CA ASP A 255 -2.34 -21.02 -44.75
C ASP A 255 -1.57 -22.29 -45.17
N LEU A 256 -1.79 -23.41 -44.49
CA LEU A 256 -1.22 -24.72 -44.81
C LEU A 256 -1.45 -25.16 -46.27
N ARG A 257 -2.45 -24.57 -46.95
CA ARG A 257 -2.77 -24.79 -48.38
C ARG A 257 -1.92 -23.99 -49.36
N SER A 258 -1.17 -22.97 -48.92
CA SER A 258 -0.43 -22.06 -49.81
C SER A 258 1.03 -21.89 -49.37
N PRO A 259 2.03 -22.10 -50.26
CA PRO A 259 3.44 -21.92 -49.92
C PRO A 259 3.86 -20.44 -49.80
N MET A 260 3.01 -19.51 -50.25
CA MET A 260 3.22 -18.07 -50.04
C MET A 260 2.65 -17.66 -48.67
N PRO A 261 3.32 -16.76 -47.93
CA PRO A 261 2.75 -16.20 -46.71
C PRO A 261 1.54 -15.34 -47.04
N LEU A 262 0.48 -15.48 -46.23
CA LEU A 262 -0.65 -14.55 -46.22
C LEU A 262 -0.19 -13.17 -45.74
N LEU A 263 0.70 -13.15 -44.74
CA LEU A 263 1.16 -11.94 -44.10
C LEU A 263 2.63 -12.07 -43.67
N THR A 264 3.38 -10.97 -43.81
CA THR A 264 4.75 -10.82 -43.30
C THR A 264 4.81 -9.55 -42.49
N LYS A 265 5.30 -9.63 -41.25
CA LYS A 265 5.39 -8.50 -40.31
C LYS A 265 6.76 -8.46 -39.64
N ASP A 266 7.36 -7.29 -39.65
CA ASP A 266 8.62 -7.02 -38.96
C ASP A 266 8.37 -6.44 -37.55
N GLN A 267 9.15 -6.90 -36.58
CA GLN A 267 9.22 -6.34 -35.23
C GLN A 267 10.15 -5.11 -35.16
N GLY A 268 11.07 -4.96 -36.10
CA GLY A 268 11.90 -3.76 -36.32
C GLY A 268 13.19 -3.67 -35.50
N TYR A 269 13.39 -4.54 -34.50
CA TYR A 269 14.61 -4.58 -33.69
C TYR A 269 15.66 -5.59 -34.18
N GLY A 270 15.32 -6.45 -35.15
CA GLY A 270 16.23 -7.46 -35.69
C GLY A 270 16.65 -8.54 -34.69
N TYR A 271 15.88 -8.75 -33.62
CA TYR A 271 16.11 -9.80 -32.63
C TYR A 271 15.25 -11.04 -32.92
N ALA A 272 15.75 -12.21 -32.52
CA ALA A 272 15.03 -13.46 -32.68
C ALA A 272 13.70 -13.46 -31.91
N ILE A 273 12.63 -13.86 -32.60
CA ILE A 273 11.31 -14.07 -32.00
C ILE A 273 11.39 -15.31 -31.12
N GLN A 274 11.18 -15.14 -29.82
CA GLN A 274 11.28 -16.22 -28.83
C GLN A 274 9.98 -16.99 -28.67
N THR A 275 8.84 -16.28 -28.72
CA THR A 275 7.51 -16.89 -28.57
C THR A 275 6.51 -16.27 -29.54
N LEU A 276 5.64 -17.14 -30.05
CA LEU A 276 4.45 -16.79 -30.83
C LEU A 276 3.24 -17.46 -30.14
N LYS A 277 2.16 -16.70 -29.95
CA LYS A 277 0.89 -17.24 -29.45
C LYS A 277 -0.30 -16.66 -30.19
N TYR A 278 -1.12 -17.53 -30.75
CA TYR A 278 -2.46 -17.15 -31.19
C TYR A 278 -3.35 -16.95 -29.96
N MET A 279 -3.88 -15.74 -29.84
CA MET A 279 -4.81 -15.31 -28.81
C MET A 279 -6.20 -15.24 -29.45
N SER A 280 -7.03 -16.23 -29.13
CA SER A 280 -8.46 -16.22 -29.45
C SER A 280 -9.20 -15.87 -28.15
N PRO A 281 -9.51 -14.59 -27.88
CA PRO A 281 -10.23 -14.22 -26.68
C PRO A 281 -11.68 -14.71 -26.78
N THR A 282 -12.13 -15.53 -25.82
CA THR A 282 -13.54 -15.97 -25.73
C THR A 282 -14.50 -14.81 -25.38
N SER A 283 -13.97 -13.61 -25.03
CA SER A 283 -14.76 -12.41 -24.73
C SER A 283 -15.38 -11.77 -25.98
N THR A 284 -16.69 -11.51 -25.91
CA THR A 284 -17.54 -11.15 -27.06
C THR A 284 -17.22 -9.81 -27.75
N GLN A 285 -16.36 -8.98 -27.15
CA GLN A 285 -16.02 -7.65 -27.69
C GLN A 285 -14.84 -7.65 -28.68
N VAL A 286 -14.02 -8.70 -28.72
CA VAL A 286 -12.89 -8.82 -29.66
C VAL A 286 -13.16 -10.01 -30.58
N GLN A 287 -13.83 -9.75 -31.71
CA GLN A 287 -14.22 -10.81 -32.65
C GLN A 287 -13.06 -11.32 -33.54
N SER A 288 -11.89 -10.68 -33.53
CA SER A 288 -10.76 -11.05 -34.38
C SER A 288 -9.63 -11.77 -33.65
N GLU A 289 -9.06 -12.75 -34.34
CA GLU A 289 -7.91 -13.53 -33.90
C GLU A 289 -6.68 -12.63 -33.81
N LYS A 290 -6.10 -12.54 -32.61
CA LYS A 290 -4.86 -11.77 -32.36
C LYS A 290 -3.66 -12.71 -32.32
N LEU A 291 -2.53 -12.26 -32.83
CA LEU A 291 -1.25 -12.95 -32.73
C LEU A 291 -0.31 -12.11 -31.86
N MET A 292 0.20 -12.72 -30.80
CA MET A 292 1.28 -12.18 -29.98
C MET A 292 2.61 -12.66 -30.55
N SER A 293 3.53 -11.72 -30.78
CA SER A 293 4.94 -11.99 -31.12
C SER A 293 5.85 -11.28 -30.13
N ALA A 294 6.68 -12.05 -29.43
CA ALA A 294 7.63 -11.53 -28.44
C ALA A 294 9.08 -11.81 -28.83
N ASP A 295 9.86 -10.72 -28.88
CA ASP A 295 11.30 -10.71 -29.07
C ASP A 295 12.00 -10.62 -27.70
N LYS A 296 13.33 -10.56 -27.67
CA LYS A 296 14.09 -10.31 -26.42
C LYS A 296 13.72 -9.00 -25.71
N ARG A 297 13.00 -8.05 -26.33
CA ARG A 297 12.69 -6.73 -25.74
C ARG A 297 11.26 -6.25 -25.80
N ILE A 298 10.46 -6.73 -26.75
CA ILE A 298 9.11 -6.19 -26.97
C ILE A 298 8.15 -7.34 -27.22
N ILE A 299 6.97 -7.23 -26.60
CA ILE A 299 5.80 -8.04 -26.91
C ILE A 299 4.88 -7.18 -27.77
N LYS A 300 4.64 -7.57 -29.03
CA LYS A 300 3.61 -6.93 -29.86
C LYS A 300 2.42 -7.87 -30.00
N ILE A 301 1.22 -7.32 -29.86
CA ILE A 301 -0.04 -8.01 -30.14
C ILE A 301 -0.68 -7.31 -31.34
N TRP A 302 -1.13 -8.08 -32.31
CA TRP A 302 -1.64 -7.57 -33.58
C TRP A 302 -2.67 -8.49 -34.20
N GLU A 303 -3.49 -7.97 -35.11
CA GLU A 303 -4.59 -8.72 -35.72
C GLU A 303 -4.08 -9.65 -36.82
N ALA A 304 -4.33 -10.96 -36.69
CA ALA A 304 -3.75 -11.97 -37.57
C ALA A 304 -4.22 -11.84 -39.05
N SER A 305 -5.40 -11.27 -39.28
CA SER A 305 -6.00 -11.07 -40.60
C SER A 305 -5.38 -9.90 -41.38
N ASN A 306 -5.18 -8.76 -40.72
CA ASN A 306 -4.79 -7.50 -41.35
C ASN A 306 -3.32 -7.12 -41.11
N GLY A 307 -2.70 -7.65 -40.06
CA GLY A 307 -1.33 -7.34 -39.66
C GLY A 307 -1.19 -6.06 -38.82
N ASP A 308 -2.27 -5.31 -38.63
CA ASP A 308 -2.24 -4.03 -37.93
C ASP A 308 -1.75 -4.17 -36.47
N PRO A 309 -0.79 -3.33 -36.01
CA PRO A 309 -0.34 -3.33 -34.63
C PRO A 309 -1.47 -2.86 -33.70
N TRP A 310 -1.88 -3.71 -32.76
CA TRP A 310 -2.93 -3.36 -31.81
C TRP A 310 -2.36 -2.81 -30.50
N THR A 311 -1.31 -3.44 -29.97
CA THR A 311 -0.55 -2.90 -28.83
C THR A 311 0.89 -3.43 -28.81
N SER A 312 1.78 -2.70 -28.15
CA SER A 312 3.18 -3.04 -27.92
C SER A 312 3.55 -2.78 -26.47
N VAL A 313 4.05 -3.81 -25.79
CA VAL A 313 4.52 -3.75 -24.40
C VAL A 313 6.04 -3.84 -24.39
N GLU A 314 6.68 -2.81 -23.86
CA GLU A 314 8.15 -2.69 -23.77
C GLU A 314 8.60 -2.88 -22.30
N PRO A 315 8.90 -4.12 -21.86
CA PRO A 315 9.53 -4.35 -20.56
C PRO A 315 10.90 -3.65 -20.47
N ALA A 316 11.20 -3.05 -19.30
CA ALA A 316 12.50 -2.44 -19.01
C ALA A 316 13.67 -3.44 -18.88
N VAL A 317 13.40 -4.75 -18.99
CA VAL A 317 14.39 -5.83 -18.85
C VAL A 317 14.14 -6.85 -19.95
N ASP A 318 15.22 -7.35 -20.54
CA ASP A 318 15.17 -8.33 -21.63
C ASP A 318 14.42 -9.62 -21.22
N LEU A 319 13.67 -10.20 -22.18
CA LEU A 319 12.82 -11.38 -22.03
C LEU A 319 13.51 -12.69 -22.46
N ASN A 320 12.99 -13.81 -21.94
CA ASN A 320 13.33 -15.18 -22.33
C ASN A 320 12.10 -16.02 -22.76
N HIS A 321 10.92 -15.75 -22.18
CA HIS A 321 9.67 -16.45 -22.51
C HIS A 321 8.44 -15.59 -22.17
N VAL A 322 7.35 -15.76 -22.90
CA VAL A 322 6.04 -15.17 -22.57
C VAL A 322 4.97 -16.25 -22.72
N GLU A 323 4.10 -16.36 -21.72
CA GLU A 323 2.90 -17.21 -21.77
C GLU A 323 1.64 -16.38 -21.54
N TRP A 324 0.56 -16.75 -22.21
CA TRP A 324 -0.76 -16.12 -22.08
C TRP A 324 -1.67 -16.94 -21.15
N CYS A 325 -2.26 -16.28 -20.16
CA CYS A 325 -3.32 -16.84 -19.33
C CYS A 325 -4.63 -16.92 -20.16
N LYS A 326 -4.97 -18.12 -20.64
CA LYS A 326 -6.13 -18.40 -21.49
C LYS A 326 -7.41 -17.72 -21.00
N ASP A 327 -8.22 -17.24 -21.94
CA ASP A 327 -9.50 -16.55 -21.71
C ASP A 327 -9.42 -15.27 -20.84
N SER A 328 -8.23 -14.74 -20.57
CA SER A 328 -8.03 -13.50 -19.80
C SER A 328 -7.14 -12.48 -20.53
N GLY A 329 -7.12 -11.24 -20.05
CA GLY A 329 -6.22 -10.19 -20.53
C GLY A 329 -4.76 -10.30 -20.01
N MET A 330 -4.39 -11.38 -19.31
CA MET A 330 -3.12 -11.47 -18.57
C MET A 330 -2.01 -12.22 -19.34
N LEU A 331 -0.81 -11.63 -19.33
CA LEU A 331 0.45 -12.21 -19.81
C LEU A 331 1.45 -12.36 -18.66
N LEU A 332 2.16 -13.48 -18.62
CA LEU A 332 3.25 -13.73 -17.68
C LEU A 332 4.56 -13.88 -18.44
N THR A 333 5.62 -13.21 -17.97
CA THR A 333 6.92 -13.18 -18.67
C THR A 333 8.05 -13.77 -17.82
N ALA A 334 8.87 -14.62 -18.43
CA ALA A 334 10.22 -14.91 -17.95
C ALA A 334 11.19 -13.85 -18.51
N ASN A 335 11.96 -13.21 -17.63
CA ASN A 335 12.88 -12.13 -17.92
C ASN A 335 14.26 -12.37 -17.29
N GLU A 336 15.25 -11.58 -17.73
CA GLU A 336 16.61 -11.52 -17.17
C GLU A 336 16.67 -10.76 -15.82
N GLY A 337 15.51 -10.45 -15.24
CA GLY A 337 15.36 -9.66 -14.02
C GLY A 337 14.99 -10.49 -12.79
N ARG A 338 15.16 -9.87 -11.62
CA ARG A 338 14.87 -10.49 -10.32
C ARG A 338 13.38 -10.81 -10.15
N GLN A 339 12.50 -9.85 -10.47
CA GLN A 339 11.05 -10.04 -10.40
C GLN A 339 10.50 -10.37 -11.78
N GLN A 340 9.66 -11.41 -11.88
CA GLN A 340 9.01 -11.77 -13.13
C GLN A 340 7.87 -10.78 -13.41
N HIS A 341 7.77 -10.25 -14.63
CA HIS A 341 6.70 -9.29 -14.96
C HIS A 341 5.40 -10.02 -15.32
N SER A 342 4.29 -9.54 -14.77
CA SER A 342 2.92 -9.84 -15.21
C SER A 342 2.32 -8.58 -15.83
N PHE A 343 1.87 -8.68 -17.07
CA PHE A 343 1.17 -7.60 -17.78
C PHE A 343 -0.32 -7.94 -17.87
N PHE A 344 -1.19 -6.94 -17.71
CA PHE A 344 -2.63 -7.09 -17.84
C PHE A 344 -3.19 -6.06 -18.83
N ILE A 345 -4.05 -6.52 -19.73
CA ILE A 345 -4.59 -5.74 -20.85
C ILE A 345 -6.12 -5.88 -20.82
N PRO A 346 -6.88 -4.98 -20.17
CA PRO A 346 -8.34 -5.11 -20.01
C PRO A 346 -9.09 -5.24 -21.35
N GLN A 347 -8.61 -4.53 -22.38
CA GLN A 347 -9.19 -4.59 -23.73
C GLN A 347 -8.95 -5.91 -24.48
N LEU A 348 -8.13 -6.82 -23.95
CA LEU A 348 -7.94 -8.17 -24.51
C LEU A 348 -8.96 -9.15 -23.91
N GLY A 349 -9.28 -8.97 -22.63
CA GLY A 349 -10.21 -9.78 -21.85
C GLY A 349 -10.14 -9.40 -20.38
N PRO A 350 -11.13 -9.80 -19.57
CA PRO A 350 -11.17 -9.49 -18.14
C PRO A 350 -10.01 -10.14 -17.37
N ALA A 351 -9.83 -9.76 -16.11
CA ALA A 351 -8.91 -10.45 -15.22
C ALA A 351 -9.34 -11.92 -15.00
N PRO A 352 -8.38 -12.85 -14.82
CA PRO A 352 -8.71 -14.24 -14.52
C PRO A 352 -9.39 -14.36 -13.14
N LYS A 353 -10.21 -15.40 -12.95
CA LYS A 353 -11.10 -15.57 -11.77
C LYS A 353 -10.42 -15.38 -10.40
N TRP A 354 -9.15 -15.77 -10.28
CA TRP A 354 -8.36 -15.68 -9.05
C TRP A 354 -7.83 -14.26 -8.77
N CYS A 355 -7.93 -13.34 -9.73
CA CYS A 355 -7.38 -11.99 -9.70
C CYS A 355 -8.41 -10.92 -10.07
N SER A 356 -9.72 -11.16 -9.88
CA SER A 356 -10.79 -10.24 -10.30
C SER A 356 -10.73 -8.83 -9.69
N PHE A 357 -9.96 -8.64 -8.62
CA PHE A 357 -9.66 -7.31 -8.07
C PHE A 357 -8.84 -6.43 -9.04
N LEU A 358 -8.09 -7.01 -9.99
CA LEU A 358 -7.36 -6.25 -11.00
C LEU A 358 -8.27 -5.41 -11.90
N ASP A 359 -9.46 -5.90 -12.25
CA ASP A 359 -10.41 -5.12 -13.07
C ASP A 359 -10.84 -3.86 -12.31
N ASN A 360 -11.13 -3.97 -11.01
CA ASN A 360 -11.44 -2.82 -10.15
C ASN A 360 -10.24 -1.87 -10.01
N LEU A 361 -9.04 -2.40 -9.72
CA LEU A 361 -7.84 -1.59 -9.52
C LEU A 361 -7.46 -0.81 -10.78
N VAL A 362 -7.63 -1.40 -11.97
CA VAL A 362 -7.35 -0.71 -13.23
C VAL A 362 -8.44 0.32 -13.57
N GLU A 363 -9.70 0.10 -13.18
CA GLU A 363 -10.74 1.13 -13.29
C GLU A 363 -10.46 2.31 -12.33
N GLU A 364 -10.09 2.03 -11.07
CA GLU A 364 -9.64 3.05 -10.09
C GLU A 364 -8.45 3.85 -10.64
N MET A 365 -7.44 3.18 -11.23
CA MET A 365 -6.31 3.84 -11.90
C MET A 365 -6.69 4.58 -13.21
N ALA A 366 -7.85 4.29 -13.82
CA ALA A 366 -8.35 5.00 -14.99
C ALA A 366 -9.24 6.21 -14.63
N GLU A 367 -9.84 6.20 -13.45
CA GLU A 367 -10.50 7.35 -12.82
C GLU A 367 -9.49 8.36 -12.25
N ASP A 368 -8.28 7.91 -11.87
CA ASP A 368 -7.19 8.73 -11.32
C ASP A 368 -6.60 9.73 -12.35
N ALA A 369 -7.34 10.82 -12.60
CA ALA A 369 -7.05 11.87 -13.57
C ALA A 369 -5.74 12.67 -13.33
N GLN A 370 -4.91 12.23 -12.38
CA GLN A 370 -3.61 12.82 -12.05
C GLN A 370 -2.45 12.14 -12.79
N ASP A 371 -2.65 10.92 -13.31
CA ASP A 371 -1.60 10.11 -13.97
C ASP A 371 -1.55 10.39 -15.49
N PRO A 372 -0.42 10.84 -16.09
CA PRO A 372 -0.35 11.18 -17.52
C PRO A 372 -0.52 10.01 -18.50
N SER A 373 -0.70 8.78 -17.99
CA SER A 373 -1.05 7.59 -18.79
C SER A 373 -2.55 7.28 -18.79
N ALA A 374 -3.37 7.99 -18.02
CA ALA A 374 -4.81 7.76 -17.91
C ALA A 374 -5.52 8.02 -19.26
N TYR A 375 -6.47 7.13 -19.61
CA TYR A 375 -7.13 7.10 -20.92
C TYR A 375 -8.02 8.33 -21.20
N ASN A 376 -8.42 9.08 -20.17
CA ASN A 376 -9.39 10.18 -20.23
C ASN A 376 -8.82 11.52 -20.75
N ALA A 377 -7.94 11.49 -21.75
CA ALA A 377 -7.29 12.68 -22.34
C ALA A 377 -8.22 13.65 -23.11
N GLY A 378 -9.54 13.42 -23.11
CA GLY A 378 -10.52 14.20 -23.86
C GLY A 378 -11.79 14.60 -23.10
N ALA A 379 -11.96 14.20 -21.85
CA ALA A 379 -13.15 14.50 -21.06
C ALA A 379 -12.84 14.69 -19.57
N GLN A 380 -13.54 15.64 -18.95
CA GLN A 380 -13.61 15.87 -17.49
C GLN A 380 -12.41 16.51 -16.76
N GLU A 381 -11.88 17.62 -17.30
CA GLU A 381 -11.38 18.72 -16.41
C GLU A 381 -12.46 19.22 -15.41
N THR A 382 -13.72 18.82 -15.59
CA THR A 382 -14.87 19.23 -14.77
C THR A 382 -14.88 18.68 -13.33
N GLY A 383 -14.18 17.59 -13.04
CA GLY A 383 -14.10 17.01 -11.69
C GLY A 383 -13.18 17.80 -10.77
N ALA A 384 -11.88 17.77 -11.06
CA ALA A 384 -10.80 18.37 -10.24
C ALA A 384 -10.92 19.89 -10.00
N VAL A 385 -11.82 20.58 -10.72
CA VAL A 385 -12.11 22.01 -10.58
C VAL A 385 -12.81 22.36 -9.25
N TYR A 386 -13.38 21.39 -8.51
CA TYR A 386 -14.16 21.68 -7.30
C TYR A 386 -13.58 21.17 -5.96
N ASP A 387 -12.78 20.09 -5.92
CA ASP A 387 -12.26 19.56 -4.65
C ASP A 387 -11.40 20.55 -3.86
N ASN A 388 -10.67 21.41 -4.58
CA ASN A 388 -9.86 22.48 -3.99
C ASN A 388 -10.68 23.72 -3.57
N TYR A 389 -12.01 23.70 -3.66
CA TYR A 389 -12.89 24.85 -3.42
C TYR A 389 -14.03 24.55 -2.42
N LYS A 390 -14.01 25.23 -1.28
CA LYS A 390 -15.11 25.19 -0.31
C LYS A 390 -16.22 26.17 -0.68
N PHE A 391 -17.46 25.70 -0.73
CA PHE A 391 -18.63 26.56 -0.81
C PHE A 391 -18.88 27.29 0.51
N LEU A 392 -19.10 28.61 0.45
CA LEU A 392 -19.50 29.46 1.58
C LEU A 392 -20.78 30.22 1.25
N SER A 393 -21.69 30.32 2.23
CA SER A 393 -22.81 31.27 2.15
C SER A 393 -22.33 32.72 2.25
N THR A 394 -23.15 33.66 1.80
CA THR A 394 -22.89 35.11 1.93
C THR A 394 -22.76 35.58 3.39
N GLN A 395 -23.32 34.83 4.35
CA GLN A 395 -23.16 35.10 5.78
C GLN A 395 -21.75 34.66 6.26
N GLN A 396 -21.37 33.41 5.99
CA GLN A 396 -20.05 32.86 6.33
C GLN A 396 -18.90 33.63 5.68
N LEU A 397 -19.12 34.17 4.49
CA LEU A 397 -18.12 34.97 3.77
C LEU A 397 -17.88 36.34 4.44
N ARG A 398 -18.88 36.91 5.14
CA ARG A 398 -18.74 38.08 6.01
C ARG A 398 -18.10 37.75 7.36
N GLU A 399 -18.48 36.63 7.98
CA GLU A 399 -17.86 36.15 9.23
C GLU A 399 -16.33 36.00 9.09
N LEU A 400 -15.87 35.60 7.90
CA LEU A 400 -14.45 35.46 7.54
C LEU A 400 -13.83 36.75 6.96
N ASN A 401 -14.56 37.88 6.96
CA ASN A 401 -14.15 39.19 6.42
C ASN A 401 -13.74 39.21 4.93
N LEU A 402 -14.16 38.22 4.13
CA LEU A 402 -13.77 38.07 2.72
C LEU A 402 -14.64 38.86 1.73
N ASP A 403 -15.67 39.58 2.20
CA ASP A 403 -16.67 40.28 1.35
C ASP A 403 -16.02 41.29 0.37
N HIS A 404 -14.87 41.86 0.74
CA HIS A 404 -14.07 42.78 -0.08
C HIS A 404 -13.45 42.16 -1.35
N LEU A 405 -13.42 40.81 -1.45
CA LEU A 405 -12.93 40.08 -2.63
C LEU A 405 -14.05 39.80 -3.66
N VAL A 406 -15.31 40.06 -3.32
CA VAL A 406 -16.46 39.81 -4.18
C VAL A 406 -16.40 40.72 -5.41
N GLY A 407 -16.39 40.12 -6.61
CA GLY A 407 -16.35 40.83 -7.89
C GLY A 407 -15.00 41.47 -8.24
N THR A 408 -14.10 41.69 -7.29
CA THR A 408 -12.77 42.27 -7.54
C THR A 408 -11.74 41.25 -8.02
N THR A 409 -11.89 39.97 -7.65
CA THR A 409 -10.87 38.94 -7.90
C THR A 409 -11.48 37.58 -8.27
N SER A 410 -10.90 36.88 -9.26
CA SER A 410 -11.32 35.53 -9.71
C SER A 410 -11.08 34.38 -8.69
N LEU A 411 -10.80 34.72 -7.43
CA LEU A 411 -10.59 33.76 -6.33
C LEU A 411 -11.90 33.36 -5.65
N LEU A 412 -12.96 34.17 -5.79
CA LEU A 412 -14.32 33.85 -5.35
C LEU A 412 -15.19 33.60 -6.59
N ARG A 413 -15.66 32.37 -6.79
CA ARG A 413 -16.56 32.04 -7.91
C ARG A 413 -18.02 32.04 -7.42
N PRO A 414 -18.90 32.92 -7.94
CA PRO A 414 -20.31 32.94 -7.53
C PRO A 414 -21.01 31.66 -7.99
N TYR A 415 -21.82 31.06 -7.11
CA TYR A 415 -22.65 29.90 -7.44
C TYR A 415 -23.95 29.92 -6.64
N MET A 416 -25.09 29.97 -7.33
CA MET A 416 -26.45 30.03 -6.79
C MET A 416 -26.68 31.12 -5.73
N HIS A 417 -26.35 30.85 -4.46
CA HIS A 417 -26.59 31.72 -3.30
C HIS A 417 -25.34 31.90 -2.41
N GLY A 418 -24.16 31.56 -2.92
CA GLY A 418 -22.89 31.67 -2.21
C GLY A 418 -21.70 31.75 -3.17
N TYR A 419 -20.50 31.54 -2.62
CA TYR A 419 -19.25 31.58 -3.37
C TYR A 419 -18.41 30.35 -3.09
N PHE A 420 -17.81 29.78 -4.15
CA PHE A 420 -16.73 28.82 -4.02
C PHE A 420 -15.42 29.56 -3.77
N VAL A 421 -14.70 29.14 -2.72
CA VAL A 421 -13.48 29.76 -2.20
C VAL A 421 -12.38 28.73 -2.11
N ALA A 422 -11.20 29.01 -2.66
CA ALA A 422 -10.08 28.08 -2.62
C ALA A 422 -9.73 27.67 -1.17
N GLN A 423 -9.60 26.37 -0.91
CA GLN A 423 -9.47 25.83 0.45
C GLN A 423 -8.36 26.49 1.27
N LYS A 424 -7.17 26.69 0.67
CA LYS A 424 -6.02 27.35 1.31
C LYS A 424 -6.32 28.78 1.77
N LEU A 425 -7.19 29.52 1.06
CA LEU A 425 -7.62 30.86 1.42
C LEU A 425 -8.68 30.81 2.53
N TYR A 426 -9.62 29.86 2.47
CA TYR A 426 -10.57 29.60 3.56
C TYR A 426 -9.88 29.24 4.88
N GLU A 427 -8.87 28.37 4.83
CA GLU A 427 -8.09 27.96 6.01
C GLU A 427 -7.31 29.13 6.62
N GLN A 428 -6.65 29.96 5.79
CA GLN A 428 -5.99 31.17 6.24
C GLN A 428 -6.97 32.18 6.86
N ALA A 429 -8.12 32.43 6.22
CA ALA A 429 -9.14 33.33 6.73
C ALA A 429 -9.71 32.84 8.08
N ARG A 430 -9.97 31.53 8.21
CA ARG A 430 -10.47 30.90 9.45
C ARG A 430 -9.46 30.94 10.60
N LEU A 431 -8.17 30.81 10.29
CA LEU A 431 -7.09 30.92 11.28
C LEU A 431 -6.91 32.37 11.77
N ILE A 432 -7.15 33.35 10.89
CA ILE A 432 -7.13 34.79 11.23
C ILE A 432 -8.38 35.21 12.01
N SER A 433 -9.57 34.67 11.70
CA SER A 433 -10.82 35.05 12.36
C SER A 433 -10.97 34.49 13.77
N ASN A 434 -10.45 33.28 14.04
CA ASN A 434 -10.66 32.57 15.30
C ASN A 434 -9.31 32.13 15.93
N PRO A 435 -8.54 33.04 16.56
CA PRO A 435 -7.25 32.70 17.18
C PRO A 435 -7.36 31.63 18.29
N ASP A 436 -8.47 31.62 19.02
CA ASP A 436 -8.65 30.79 20.22
C ASP A 436 -9.02 29.31 19.92
N MET A 437 -9.12 28.93 18.64
CA MET A 437 -9.47 27.57 18.19
C MET A 437 -8.63 26.46 18.83
N PHE A 438 -7.34 26.73 19.08
CA PHE A 438 -6.44 25.76 19.72
C PHE A 438 -6.77 25.55 21.21
N GLU A 439 -7.12 26.62 21.92
CA GLU A 439 -7.51 26.54 23.34
C GLU A 439 -8.88 25.88 23.49
N GLU A 440 -9.84 26.17 22.60
CA GLU A 440 -11.11 25.46 22.55
C GLU A 440 -10.95 23.95 22.27
N GLN A 441 -10.12 23.56 21.30
CA GLN A 441 -9.86 22.14 21.01
C GLN A 441 -9.19 21.44 22.20
N ARG A 442 -8.29 22.13 22.89
CA ARG A 442 -7.67 21.63 24.13
C ARG A 442 -8.69 21.49 25.26
N ALA A 443 -9.60 22.46 25.43
CA ALA A 443 -10.67 22.38 26.42
C ALA A 443 -11.67 21.26 26.13
N LYS A 444 -12.06 21.08 24.85
CA LYS A 444 -12.98 20.03 24.38
C LYS A 444 -12.40 18.62 24.58
N SER A 445 -11.15 18.39 24.16
CA SER A 445 -10.46 17.11 24.38
C SER A 445 -10.20 16.79 25.87
N ILE A 446 -9.96 17.81 26.71
CA ILE A 446 -9.94 17.64 28.17
C ILE A 446 -11.33 17.26 28.72
N ALA A 447 -12.40 17.90 28.25
CA ALA A 447 -13.76 17.59 28.66
C ALA A 447 -14.21 16.18 28.24
N GLU A 448 -13.88 15.76 27.01
CA GLU A 448 -14.10 14.39 26.54
C GLU A 448 -13.34 13.36 27.38
N LYS A 449 -12.07 13.64 27.71
CA LYS A 449 -11.26 12.76 28.57
C LYS A 449 -11.86 12.65 29.98
N ILE A 450 -12.34 13.75 30.55
CA ILE A 450 -13.06 13.78 31.84
C ILE A 450 -14.39 13.01 31.75
N ASN A 451 -15.14 13.12 30.66
CA ASN A 451 -16.40 12.39 30.48
C ASN A 451 -16.16 10.89 30.31
N LYS A 452 -15.14 10.49 29.55
CA LYS A 452 -14.74 9.08 29.42
C LYS A 452 -14.29 8.47 30.76
N GLU A 453 -13.64 9.25 31.62
CA GLU A 453 -13.30 8.84 32.99
C GLU A 453 -14.53 8.79 33.94
N ARG A 454 -15.60 9.56 33.65
CA ARG A 454 -16.89 9.43 34.35
C ARG A 454 -17.65 8.20 33.88
N GLU A 455 -17.68 7.93 32.57
CA GLU A 455 -18.37 6.79 31.98
C GLU A 455 -17.80 5.45 32.47
N SER A 456 -16.47 5.35 32.63
CA SER A 456 -15.84 4.16 33.23
C SER A 456 -16.18 4.01 34.72
N ARG A 457 -16.24 5.11 35.49
CA ARG A 457 -16.61 5.08 36.92
C ARG A 457 -18.12 4.87 37.17
N ILE A 458 -19.00 5.25 36.25
CA ILE A 458 -20.47 5.17 36.41
C ILE A 458 -21.05 3.85 35.86
N ARG A 459 -20.30 2.74 35.92
CA ARG A 459 -20.90 1.37 36.01
C ARG A 459 -21.41 1.08 37.43
N GLY A 460 -22.16 2.04 37.98
CA GLY A 460 -22.43 2.16 39.42
C GLY A 460 -23.85 2.57 39.82
N ASN A 461 -24.81 2.68 38.89
CA ASN A 461 -26.21 3.01 39.21
C ASN A 461 -27.00 1.85 39.87
N LYS A 462 -26.35 1.10 40.78
CA LYS A 462 -27.03 0.41 41.87
C LYS A 462 -27.38 1.46 42.93
N ALA A 463 -28.58 2.04 42.84
CA ALA A 463 -29.17 2.70 44.01
C ALA A 463 -29.11 1.70 45.18
N ALA A 464 -28.50 2.09 46.30
CA ALA A 464 -28.06 1.15 47.32
C ALA A 464 -29.24 0.29 47.81
N LYS A 465 -29.16 -1.04 47.60
CA LYS A 465 -30.14 -2.03 48.09
C LYS A 465 -29.97 -2.27 49.60
N VAL A 466 -30.13 -1.18 50.33
CA VAL A 466 -30.18 -1.12 51.79
C VAL A 466 -31.61 -1.40 52.21
N LYS A 467 -31.82 -2.41 53.05
CA LYS A 467 -33.16 -2.91 53.43
C LYS A 467 -33.81 -1.98 54.47
N VAL A 468 -33.01 -1.48 55.41
CA VAL A 468 -33.41 -0.68 56.56
C VAL A 468 -32.60 0.62 56.58
N ASN A 469 -33.16 1.75 57.03
CA ASN A 469 -32.48 3.06 57.09
C ASN A 469 -32.00 3.65 55.75
N ARG A 470 -32.72 3.42 54.63
CA ARG A 470 -32.36 3.92 53.28
C ARG A 470 -31.95 5.41 53.22
N ARG A 471 -32.69 6.30 53.91
CA ARG A 471 -32.36 7.75 53.98
C ARG A 471 -30.97 8.03 54.56
N LEU A 472 -30.51 7.22 55.52
CA LEU A 472 -29.20 7.38 56.13
C LEU A 472 -28.10 6.99 55.13
N ALA A 473 -28.29 5.90 54.39
CA ALA A 473 -27.37 5.44 53.36
C ALA A 473 -27.21 6.47 52.21
N GLU A 474 -28.33 7.01 51.69
CA GLU A 474 -28.31 8.06 50.67
C GLU A 474 -27.57 9.32 51.16
N LYS A 475 -27.77 9.71 52.43
CA LYS A 475 -27.12 10.86 53.07
C LYS A 475 -25.62 10.64 53.35
N MET A 476 -25.18 9.41 53.58
CA MET A 476 -23.76 9.06 53.69
C MET A 476 -23.07 9.11 52.31
N ALA A 477 -23.63 8.45 51.29
CA ALA A 477 -23.05 8.40 49.95
C ALA A 477 -22.85 9.81 49.35
N ALA A 478 -23.84 10.69 49.46
CA ALA A 478 -23.73 12.07 48.99
C ALA A 478 -22.67 12.89 49.75
N ARG A 479 -22.37 12.53 51.01
CA ARG A 479 -21.32 13.17 51.83
C ARG A 479 -19.92 12.70 51.42
N GLU A 480 -19.79 11.44 51.03
CA GLU A 480 -18.53 10.86 50.52
C GLU A 480 -18.19 11.44 49.14
N GLU A 481 -19.13 11.45 48.19
CA GLU A 481 -18.96 12.06 46.85
C GLU A 481 -18.55 13.54 46.92
N ALA A 482 -19.22 14.32 47.79
CA ALA A 482 -18.89 15.74 47.99
C ALA A 482 -17.47 15.95 48.57
N ASN A 483 -16.94 14.97 49.31
CA ASN A 483 -15.60 15.01 49.88
C ASN A 483 -14.54 14.61 48.82
N GLU A 484 -14.82 13.60 48.01
CA GLU A 484 -13.98 13.22 46.85
C GLU A 484 -13.88 14.36 45.84
N ARG A 485 -15.01 15.00 45.49
CA ARG A 485 -15.06 16.16 44.60
C ARG A 485 -14.23 17.34 45.13
N ARG A 486 -14.16 17.53 46.45
CA ARG A 486 -13.24 18.50 47.11
C ARG A 486 -11.78 18.06 47.04
N LYS A 487 -11.49 16.76 47.12
CA LYS A 487 -10.13 16.19 47.05
C LYS A 487 -9.55 16.28 45.63
N ALA A 488 -10.30 15.85 44.61
CA ALA A 488 -9.92 15.97 43.20
C ALA A 488 -9.66 17.44 42.79
N ARG A 489 -10.56 18.36 43.20
CA ARG A 489 -10.38 19.81 42.98
C ARG A 489 -9.18 20.40 43.73
N ARG A 490 -8.68 19.77 44.80
CA ARG A 490 -7.45 20.18 45.50
C ARG A 490 -6.22 19.74 44.71
N VAL A 491 -6.19 18.50 44.23
CA VAL A 491 -5.11 17.97 43.37
C VAL A 491 -5.00 18.83 42.11
N LEU A 492 -6.11 19.12 41.42
CA LEU A 492 -6.14 20.02 40.26
C LEU A 492 -5.71 21.47 40.53
N ARG A 493 -5.59 21.90 41.80
CA ARG A 493 -5.10 23.25 42.17
C ARG A 493 -3.63 23.26 42.61
N GLN A 494 -3.02 22.10 42.80
CA GLN A 494 -1.57 21.95 42.92
C GLN A 494 -1.07 21.39 41.58
N GLY A 495 -0.69 22.29 40.66
CA GLY A 495 -0.03 21.89 39.42
C GLY A 495 1.16 20.99 39.75
N GLY A 496 1.11 19.75 39.27
CA GLY A 496 1.91 18.67 39.82
C GLY A 496 3.28 18.52 39.15
N ASP A 497 4.21 17.97 39.93
CA ASP A 497 5.32 17.14 39.45
C ASP A 497 5.80 16.26 40.63
N GLU A 498 5.37 15.00 40.66
CA GLU A 498 6.06 13.92 41.36
C GLU A 498 6.21 12.75 40.39
N PRO A 499 7.37 12.06 40.35
CA PRO A 499 7.63 11.02 39.37
C PRO A 499 6.80 9.77 39.69
N GLN A 500 6.22 9.16 38.65
CA GLN A 500 5.65 7.82 38.76
C GLN A 500 6.78 6.83 39.12
N PRO A 501 6.62 5.96 40.13
CA PRO A 501 7.48 4.80 40.27
C PRO A 501 7.28 3.89 39.05
N GLN A 502 8.37 3.25 38.61
CA GLN A 502 8.32 2.36 37.46
C GLN A 502 7.48 1.12 37.80
N ALA A 503 6.50 0.82 36.94
CA ALA A 503 5.85 -0.47 36.88
C ALA A 503 6.49 -1.28 35.74
N ASP A 504 7.44 -2.14 36.09
CA ASP A 504 7.76 -3.28 35.23
C ASP A 504 6.55 -4.24 35.25
N GLY A 505 6.22 -4.82 34.10
CA GLY A 505 4.89 -5.42 33.89
C GLY A 505 4.75 -6.87 34.31
N GLU A 506 3.64 -7.17 34.98
CA GLU A 506 2.93 -8.46 35.00
C GLU A 506 1.43 -8.15 34.90
N ASP A 507 0.63 -9.07 34.34
CA ASP A 507 -0.78 -8.81 33.98
C ASP A 507 -1.70 -8.82 35.22
N GLU A 508 -2.16 -7.65 35.66
CA GLU A 508 -3.25 -7.54 36.66
C GLU A 508 -4.62 -7.76 35.99
N GLU A 509 -5.24 -8.92 36.24
CA GLU A 509 -6.67 -9.18 35.98
C GLU A 509 -7.57 -8.30 36.88
N GLU A 510 -8.89 -8.25 36.59
CA GLU A 510 -9.84 -7.37 37.30
C GLU A 510 -10.09 -7.79 38.78
N ASP A 511 -9.16 -7.44 39.65
CA ASP A 511 -9.18 -7.72 41.10
C ASP A 511 -10.24 -6.85 41.82
N ALA A 512 -11.49 -7.35 41.81
CA ALA A 512 -12.69 -6.62 42.19
C ALA A 512 -12.87 -6.34 43.70
N ASP A 513 -12.05 -6.96 44.57
CA ASP A 513 -12.20 -6.92 46.02
C ASP A 513 -11.24 -5.94 46.72
N LYS A 514 -11.47 -4.64 46.48
CA LYS A 514 -10.97 -3.57 47.36
C LYS A 514 -12.18 -2.88 48.02
N PRO A 515 -12.50 -3.19 49.30
CA PRO A 515 -13.71 -2.67 49.94
C PRO A 515 -13.68 -1.14 50.01
N ALA A 516 -14.80 -0.52 49.64
CA ALA A 516 -14.95 0.92 49.64
C ALA A 516 -14.69 1.47 51.05
N ARG A 517 -13.79 2.46 51.16
CA ARG A 517 -13.45 3.12 52.45
C ARG A 517 -14.56 4.08 52.89
N GLY A 518 -15.70 3.51 53.25
CA GLY A 518 -16.90 4.18 53.77
C GLY A 518 -17.73 3.19 54.60
N VAL A 519 -18.61 3.68 55.46
CA VAL A 519 -19.35 2.83 56.42
C VAL A 519 -20.31 1.84 55.71
N LEU A 520 -20.69 2.11 54.45
CA LEU A 520 -21.46 1.20 53.61
C LEU A 520 -20.68 -0.04 53.11
N GLY A 521 -19.34 -0.05 53.22
CA GLY A 521 -18.47 -1.12 52.73
C GLY A 521 -17.72 -1.90 53.82
N ASP A 522 -18.00 -1.61 55.10
CA ASP A 522 -17.41 -2.28 56.26
C ASP A 522 -18.39 -3.32 56.79
N GLU A 523 -18.03 -4.61 56.67
CA GLU A 523 -18.88 -5.75 57.03
C GLU A 523 -19.45 -5.67 58.45
N ARG A 524 -18.72 -5.02 59.37
CA ARG A 524 -19.11 -4.85 60.78
C ARG A 524 -20.33 -3.94 60.99
N PHE A 525 -20.70 -3.16 59.97
CA PHE A 525 -21.87 -2.28 59.97
C PHE A 525 -22.96 -2.75 58.99
N ALA A 526 -22.83 -3.94 58.39
CA ALA A 526 -23.83 -4.48 57.47
C ALA A 526 -25.20 -4.71 58.13
N SER A 527 -25.22 -5.12 59.41
CA SER A 527 -26.43 -5.29 60.23
C SER A 527 -27.28 -4.01 60.33
N LEU A 528 -26.65 -2.85 60.50
CA LEU A 528 -27.30 -1.52 60.59
C LEU A 528 -28.19 -1.17 59.37
N PHE A 529 -28.01 -1.89 58.27
CA PHE A 529 -28.67 -1.69 56.98
C PHE A 529 -29.48 -2.92 56.50
N GLN A 530 -29.50 -4.01 57.28
CA GLN A 530 -30.13 -5.29 56.94
C GLN A 530 -31.14 -5.77 58.01
N ASP A 531 -30.86 -5.51 59.28
CA ASP A 531 -31.66 -5.99 60.42
C ASP A 531 -32.73 -4.96 60.82
N GLU A 532 -33.97 -5.43 61.02
CA GLU A 532 -35.12 -4.57 61.31
C GLU A 532 -35.08 -3.99 62.73
N ASP A 533 -34.40 -4.66 63.67
CA ASP A 533 -34.15 -4.17 65.04
C ASP A 533 -33.33 -2.87 65.11
N PHE A 534 -32.71 -2.46 64.00
CA PHE A 534 -31.96 -1.20 63.88
C PHE A 534 -32.71 -0.12 63.09
N GLU A 535 -34.00 -0.29 62.78
CA GLU A 535 -34.79 0.75 62.12
C GLU A 535 -34.92 2.01 62.98
N ILE A 536 -34.49 3.15 62.45
CA ILE A 536 -34.50 4.43 63.15
C ILE A 536 -35.89 5.07 63.03
N ASP A 537 -36.74 4.82 64.02
CA ASP A 537 -38.04 5.50 64.14
C ASP A 537 -37.86 6.99 64.47
N GLU A 538 -38.03 7.84 63.45
CA GLU A 538 -38.03 9.31 63.53
C GLU A 538 -39.15 9.84 64.47
N GLN A 539 -40.19 9.04 64.79
CA GLN A 539 -41.28 9.40 65.71
C GLN A 539 -40.99 9.03 67.17
N SER A 540 -39.96 8.24 67.45
CA SER A 540 -39.63 7.80 68.80
C SER A 540 -39.17 8.97 69.69
N ARG A 541 -39.65 8.98 70.94
CA ARG A 541 -39.35 10.03 71.92
C ARG A 541 -37.85 10.17 72.21
N GLU A 542 -37.12 9.06 72.17
CA GLU A 542 -35.68 9.00 72.45
C GLU A 542 -34.86 9.58 71.29
N PHE A 543 -35.24 9.29 70.04
CA PHE A 543 -34.61 9.90 68.86
C PHE A 543 -34.81 11.42 68.83
N GLN A 544 -36.01 11.91 69.17
CA GLN A 544 -36.32 13.34 69.22
C GLN A 544 -35.58 14.09 70.35
N LEU A 545 -35.31 13.41 71.47
CA LEU A 545 -34.47 13.94 72.56
C LEU A 545 -33.00 14.06 72.14
N HIS A 546 -32.48 13.10 71.37
CA HIS A 546 -31.10 13.15 70.86
C HIS A 546 -30.90 14.05 69.64
N ASN A 547 -31.93 14.22 68.80
CA ASN A 547 -31.92 15.06 67.59
C ASN A 547 -32.95 16.20 67.68
N PRO A 548 -32.74 17.24 68.50
CA PRO A 548 -33.72 18.32 68.73
C PRO A 548 -34.05 19.15 67.47
N SER A 549 -33.30 18.99 66.37
CA SER A 549 -33.59 19.57 65.06
C SER A 549 -34.64 18.81 64.23
N THR A 550 -35.14 17.67 64.72
CA THR A 550 -36.17 16.85 64.04
C THR A 550 -37.59 17.06 64.57
N ILE A 551 -37.77 17.86 65.63
CA ILE A 551 -39.07 18.14 66.24
C ILE A 551 -39.98 18.86 65.23
N PRO A 552 -41.14 18.29 64.85
CA PRO A 552 -42.07 18.94 63.95
C PRO A 552 -42.82 20.07 64.68
N VAL A 553 -42.39 21.31 64.45
CA VAL A 553 -43.13 22.50 64.94
C VAL A 553 -44.52 22.50 64.31
N ALA A 554 -45.55 22.28 65.14
CA ALA A 554 -46.93 22.30 64.71
C ALA A 554 -47.30 23.68 64.14
N LYS A 555 -47.94 23.71 62.96
CA LYS A 555 -48.42 24.94 62.34
C LYS A 555 -49.73 25.37 62.98
N ASP A 556 -49.79 26.57 63.55
CA ASP A 556 -50.92 27.46 63.24
C ASP A 556 -50.70 28.97 63.50
N THR A 557 -51.50 29.77 62.80
CA THR A 557 -51.87 31.19 62.99
C THR A 557 -50.87 32.26 63.51
N GLN A 558 -50.58 33.23 62.62
CA GLN A 558 -50.64 34.71 62.79
C GLN A 558 -50.01 35.48 63.98
N ARG A 559 -49.37 36.61 63.61
CA ARG A 559 -49.06 37.85 64.40
C ARG A 559 -47.91 37.70 65.43
N LYS A 560 -46.78 38.41 65.30
CA LYS A 560 -46.48 39.87 65.33
C LYS A 560 -46.26 40.42 66.75
N ARG A 561 -45.23 41.29 66.86
CA ARG A 561 -44.72 42.05 68.03
C ARG A 561 -43.84 41.25 69.00
N GLY A 562 -42.92 41.89 69.73
CA GLY A 562 -42.63 43.34 69.80
C GLY A 562 -41.17 43.71 69.51
N LEU A 563 -40.97 44.87 68.85
CA LEU A 563 -39.68 45.57 68.84
C LEU A 563 -39.51 46.29 70.19
N THR A 564 -38.27 46.53 70.61
CA THR A 564 -37.97 47.25 71.87
C THR A 564 -37.38 48.63 71.61
N ALA A 565 -38.27 49.60 71.33
CA ALA A 565 -38.20 51.04 71.65
C ALA A 565 -36.98 51.91 71.25
N VAL A 566 -35.88 51.36 70.74
CA VAL A 566 -34.65 52.12 70.41
C VAL A 566 -34.44 52.26 68.90
N GLU A 567 -35.15 51.47 68.09
CA GLU A 567 -35.21 51.64 66.62
C GLU A 567 -36.25 52.69 66.17
N GLU A 568 -37.03 53.28 67.10
CA GLU A 568 -38.29 53.97 66.77
C GLU A 568 -38.24 55.52 66.87
N GLU A 569 -37.13 56.13 67.33
CA GLU A 569 -37.01 57.60 67.49
C GLU A 569 -35.82 58.24 66.74
N ALA A 570 -34.91 57.45 66.14
CA ALA A 570 -33.75 57.98 65.41
C ALA A 570 -34.08 58.49 63.99
N ASN A 571 -35.19 58.07 63.39
CA ASN A 571 -35.61 58.47 62.04
C ASN A 571 -36.40 59.80 62.03
N GLN A 572 -35.87 60.85 62.68
CA GLN A 572 -36.46 62.20 62.56
C GLN A 572 -35.51 63.40 62.71
N SER A 573 -34.24 63.31 62.27
CA SER A 573 -33.57 64.46 61.64
C SER A 573 -32.39 64.04 60.74
N ILE A 574 -32.28 64.50 59.49
CA ILE A 574 -33.29 65.21 58.68
C ILE A 574 -33.07 64.91 57.19
N HIS A 575 -34.18 64.72 56.46
CA HIS A 575 -34.41 65.07 55.04
C HIS A 575 -33.22 64.91 54.04
N GLY A 576 -33.27 64.01 53.05
CA GLY A 576 -34.23 64.01 51.93
C GLY A 576 -33.48 64.39 50.62
N SER A 577 -33.98 64.19 49.41
CA SER A 577 -35.23 63.63 48.90
C SER A 577 -35.06 63.33 47.39
N SER A 578 -36.00 62.60 46.76
CA SER A 578 -36.08 62.34 45.31
C SER A 578 -35.01 61.31 44.82
N ASP A 579 -35.33 60.27 44.05
CA ASP A 579 -36.12 60.15 42.80
C ASP A 579 -35.63 61.09 41.69
N ASP A 580 -35.42 60.68 40.44
CA ASP A 580 -35.24 59.35 39.85
C ASP A 580 -34.67 59.58 38.43
N GLU A 581 -33.74 58.73 38.01
CA GLU A 581 -33.35 58.35 36.63
C GLU A 581 -31.83 58.11 36.49
N SER A 582 -31.51 57.12 35.63
CA SER A 582 -30.26 57.00 34.85
C SER A 582 -28.93 56.81 35.60
N GLU A 583 -28.22 55.70 35.38
CA GLU A 583 -28.34 54.51 36.24
C GLU A 583 -26.95 54.03 36.76
N SER A 584 -26.25 54.73 37.67
CA SER A 584 -26.39 56.12 38.11
C SER A 584 -25.03 56.61 38.63
N GLU A 585 -24.62 57.80 38.21
CA GLU A 585 -23.24 58.29 38.27
C GLU A 585 -22.88 58.89 39.67
N LEU A 586 -21.69 59.44 39.95
CA LEU A 586 -21.11 60.66 39.36
C LEU A 586 -19.59 60.80 39.59
N ASP A 587 -19.04 61.83 38.95
CA ASP A 587 -17.65 62.29 39.04
C ASP A 587 -17.12 62.59 40.45
N ASP A 588 -15.86 62.19 40.64
CA ASP A 588 -14.73 62.90 41.25
C ASP A 588 -14.82 63.71 42.59
N ALA A 589 -14.02 63.21 43.54
CA ALA A 589 -12.96 63.96 44.25
C ALA A 589 -13.25 64.90 45.46
N ALA A 590 -12.12 65.32 46.07
CA ALA A 590 -11.91 66.20 47.23
C ALA A 590 -12.45 65.71 48.60
N ALA A 591 -11.61 65.31 49.57
CA ALA A 591 -10.68 66.10 50.40
C ALA A 591 -11.39 66.97 51.47
N GLU A 592 -11.00 67.03 52.74
CA GLU A 592 -9.86 66.41 53.48
C GLU A 592 -10.39 66.04 54.92
N ARG A 593 -9.75 66.06 56.11
CA ARG A 593 -8.44 66.52 56.63
C ARG A 593 -8.15 65.91 58.02
N GLN A 594 -6.86 65.75 58.38
CA GLN A 594 -6.33 65.56 59.77
C GLN A 594 -6.58 64.19 60.48
N GLN A 595 -5.71 63.66 61.36
CA GLN A 595 -4.31 64.00 61.72
C GLN A 595 -3.58 62.83 62.42
N ARG A 596 -2.27 62.62 62.11
CA ARG A 596 -1.22 61.89 62.90
C ARG A 596 -1.44 60.38 63.12
N GLY A 597 -0.44 59.49 63.09
CA GLY A 597 1.02 59.57 62.85
C GLY A 597 1.63 58.13 62.94
N VAL A 598 2.93 57.87 62.80
CA VAL A 598 4.09 58.74 62.52
C VAL A 598 5.27 57.92 61.92
N GLN A 599 5.88 58.43 60.85
CA GLN A 599 7.29 58.25 60.39
C GLN A 599 7.94 56.87 60.11
N ARG A 600 8.43 56.73 58.85
CA ARG A 600 9.83 56.38 58.45
C ARG A 600 10.31 54.91 58.63
N ARG A 601 11.33 54.40 57.92
CA ARG A 601 12.25 54.96 56.88
C ARG A 601 12.82 53.82 55.98
N ASN A 602 13.48 54.20 54.87
CA ASN A 602 14.51 53.41 54.16
C ASN A 602 15.61 52.95 55.17
N ASP A 603 16.49 51.99 54.91
CA ASP A 603 17.41 51.87 53.77
C ASP A 603 18.30 50.61 53.95
N ARG A 604 18.89 50.07 52.87
CA ARG A 604 20.09 49.16 52.80
C ARG A 604 20.20 47.91 53.71
N GLY A 605 21.04 46.96 53.29
CA GLY A 605 21.69 46.01 54.21
C GLY A 605 22.10 44.69 53.55
N ASP A 606 23.40 44.54 53.29
CA ASP A 606 24.03 43.32 52.74
C ASP A 606 24.63 42.45 53.87
N ASP A 607 25.16 41.29 53.48
CA ASP A 607 26.19 40.47 54.14
C ASP A 607 25.75 39.37 55.14
N ASN A 608 26.72 38.48 55.40
CA ASN A 608 26.58 37.09 55.81
C ASN A 608 26.92 36.87 57.30
N THR A 609 26.38 35.80 57.89
CA THR A 609 27.07 34.90 58.84
C THR A 609 26.18 33.66 59.01
N VAL A 610 26.55 32.49 58.50
CA VAL A 610 27.47 31.52 59.13
C VAL A 610 27.13 31.26 60.59
N ASP A 611 26.55 30.08 60.85
CA ASP A 611 26.76 29.37 62.12
C ASP A 611 26.97 27.86 61.87
N LYS A 612 27.53 27.15 62.86
CA LYS A 612 28.19 25.84 62.66
C LYS A 612 27.73 24.79 63.67
N ASN A 613 28.02 23.53 63.30
CA ASN A 613 28.29 22.34 64.15
C ASN A 613 27.23 21.22 64.20
N ARG A 614 27.49 20.11 63.47
CA ARG A 614 27.85 18.83 64.14
C ARG A 614 28.52 17.79 63.22
N ILE A 615 29.85 17.85 63.23
CA ILE A 615 30.81 16.73 63.44
C ILE A 615 30.28 15.28 63.20
N SER A 616 30.80 14.66 62.12
CA SER A 616 31.37 13.29 61.99
C SER A 616 30.52 12.04 62.36
N SER A 617 30.83 10.82 61.92
CA SER A 617 31.87 10.26 61.00
C SER A 617 31.23 9.05 60.26
N THR A 618 31.72 8.54 59.11
CA THR A 618 33.00 7.83 58.87
C THR A 618 33.33 7.74 57.37
N ASN A 619 34.58 7.46 57.02
CA ASN A 619 35.04 7.29 55.63
C ASN A 619 35.00 5.84 55.15
N TYR A 620 34.62 5.61 53.88
CA TYR A 620 35.36 4.68 53.02
C TYR A 620 35.43 5.23 51.59
N ARG A 621 36.61 5.12 50.95
CA ARG A 621 36.87 5.67 49.60
C ARG A 621 36.57 4.63 48.53
N LYS A 622 36.03 5.08 47.38
CA LYS A 622 36.33 4.45 46.07
C LYS A 622 36.45 5.50 44.97
N SER A 623 37.12 5.13 43.88
CA SER A 623 37.53 5.99 42.77
C SER A 623 36.35 6.52 41.94
N GLY A 624 36.48 7.75 41.45
CA GLY A 624 35.41 8.43 40.73
C GLY A 624 35.48 8.33 39.20
N HIS A 625 34.32 8.55 38.57
CA HIS A 625 34.19 8.98 37.19
C HIS A 625 33.05 10.00 37.11
N LYS A 626 33.25 11.12 36.39
CA LYS A 626 32.20 12.10 36.12
C LYS A 626 31.64 11.86 34.71
N PRO A 627 30.33 11.57 34.54
CA PRO A 627 29.71 11.68 33.23
C PRO A 627 29.71 13.17 32.81
N LYS A 628 30.19 13.46 31.59
CA LYS A 628 30.07 14.79 30.99
C LYS A 628 28.71 14.92 30.31
N GLN A 629 28.02 16.05 30.50
CA GLN A 629 26.95 16.44 29.60
C GLN A 629 27.55 16.88 28.25
N PRO A 630 26.88 16.61 27.11
CA PRO A 630 27.36 17.05 25.80
C PRO A 630 27.14 18.55 25.60
N GLN A 631 28.19 19.28 25.20
CA GLN A 631 28.06 20.64 24.67
C GLN A 631 28.08 20.60 23.13
N MET A 632 27.17 21.35 22.50
CA MET A 632 27.21 21.58 21.06
C MET A 632 28.27 22.64 20.73
N SER A 633 29.37 22.22 20.10
CA SER A 633 30.39 23.12 19.57
C SER A 633 30.02 23.59 18.15
N VAL A 634 29.56 24.83 18.00
CA VAL A 634 29.32 25.45 16.68
C VAL A 634 30.62 26.10 16.20
N SER A 635 31.24 25.51 15.17
CA SER A 635 32.50 26.01 14.61
C SER A 635 32.31 27.31 13.82
N SER A 636 33.22 28.27 14.01
CA SER A 636 33.16 29.61 13.44
C SER A 636 33.75 29.72 12.02
N SER A 637 33.05 30.41 11.11
CA SER A 637 33.62 30.98 9.88
C SER A 637 33.33 32.48 9.80
N GLN A 638 34.34 33.30 9.53
CA GLN A 638 34.23 34.77 9.54
C GLN A 638 33.53 35.36 8.29
N PRO A 639 33.04 36.62 8.35
CA PRO A 639 32.00 37.12 7.45
C PRO A 639 32.53 37.86 6.21
N LYS A 640 31.68 37.96 5.18
CA LYS A 640 31.73 39.02 4.15
C LYS A 640 30.35 39.60 3.84
N ASN A 641 30.34 40.88 3.49
CA ASN A 641 29.26 41.64 2.83
C ASN A 641 27.87 41.68 3.52
N LYS A 642 27.74 42.54 4.54
CA LYS A 642 26.48 43.27 4.76
C LYS A 642 26.40 44.45 3.77
N ASN A 643 25.28 44.61 3.05
CA ASN A 643 24.61 45.89 2.70
C ASN A 643 23.69 45.76 1.47
N ALA A 644 22.50 45.12 1.63
CA ALA A 644 21.44 45.16 0.61
C ALA A 644 20.04 44.70 1.12
N ASN A 645 19.59 45.03 2.34
CA ASN A 645 18.19 44.74 2.73
C ASN A 645 17.61 45.57 3.90
N ALA A 646 18.12 46.78 4.15
CA ALA A 646 17.51 47.73 5.09
C ALA A 646 16.56 48.68 4.34
N ASN A 647 15.40 48.16 3.90
CA ASN A 647 14.16 48.90 3.56
C ASN A 647 13.07 47.93 3.02
N ARG A 648 12.59 47.03 3.89
CA ARG A 648 11.43 46.16 3.65
C ARG A 648 10.50 46.08 4.88
N ARG A 649 10.20 47.24 5.45
CA ARG A 649 8.96 47.48 6.20
C ARG A 649 8.21 48.62 5.47
N ASP A 650 6.90 48.66 5.67
CA ASP A 650 5.97 49.63 5.08
C ASP A 650 5.89 49.62 3.53
N ARG A 651 5.24 48.57 3.01
CA ARG A 651 4.54 48.59 1.72
C ARG A 651 3.14 47.99 1.88
N SER A 652 2.12 48.71 1.43
CA SER A 652 0.71 48.31 1.60
C SER A 652 0.28 47.24 0.60
N PHE A 653 -0.74 46.47 0.98
CA PHE A 653 -1.25 45.27 0.29
C PHE A 653 -1.45 45.43 -1.23
N GLY A 654 -2.04 46.55 -1.67
CA GLY A 654 -2.28 46.82 -3.10
C GLY A 654 -1.00 46.86 -3.96
N SER A 655 0.14 47.27 -3.39
CA SER A 655 1.43 47.34 -4.10
C SER A 655 2.08 45.97 -4.35
N LEU A 656 1.60 44.91 -3.67
CA LEU A 656 2.04 43.54 -3.90
C LEU A 656 1.18 42.85 -4.97
N ALA A 657 -0.14 43.09 -4.97
CA ALA A 657 -1.07 42.49 -5.94
C ALA A 657 -0.76 42.89 -7.40
N GLN A 658 -0.28 44.12 -7.63
CA GLN A 658 0.04 44.62 -8.97
C GLN A 658 1.26 43.92 -9.62
N ASN A 659 2.19 43.37 -8.83
CA ASN A 659 3.41 42.73 -9.33
C ASN A 659 3.25 41.23 -9.65
N LEU A 660 2.01 40.70 -9.63
CA LEU A 660 1.72 39.30 -9.95
C LEU A 660 1.30 39.07 -11.42
N LYS A 661 1.24 40.13 -12.22
CA LYS A 661 1.16 40.05 -13.69
C LYS A 661 2.49 40.47 -14.29
N ASP A 662 2.79 39.91 -15.47
CA ASP A 662 3.95 40.17 -16.34
C ASP A 662 5.28 39.46 -15.98
N GLN A 663 5.25 38.12 -16.10
CA GLN A 663 6.41 37.29 -16.47
C GLN A 663 6.03 36.36 -17.64
N PRO A 664 6.36 36.70 -18.90
CA PRO A 664 6.19 35.78 -20.03
C PRO A 664 7.21 34.63 -19.96
N LYS A 665 6.77 33.41 -20.35
CA LYS A 665 7.60 32.19 -20.28
C LYS A 665 8.89 32.33 -21.12
N SER A 666 10.05 32.19 -20.48
CA SER A 666 11.33 32.06 -21.17
C SER A 666 11.62 30.58 -21.53
N SER A 667 12.27 30.37 -22.67
CA SER A 667 12.57 29.02 -23.19
C SER A 667 13.72 28.36 -22.44
N ILE A 668 13.48 27.24 -21.78
CA ILE A 668 14.55 26.39 -21.22
C ILE A 668 15.23 25.63 -22.35
N ARG A 669 16.55 25.76 -22.45
CA ARG A 669 17.39 24.97 -23.37
C ARG A 669 17.81 23.65 -22.72
N SER A 670 17.96 22.63 -23.56
CA SER A 670 18.66 21.36 -23.29
C SER A 670 19.90 21.53 -22.40
N GLY A 671 20.03 20.71 -21.36
CA GLY A 671 21.23 20.64 -20.52
C GLY A 671 21.29 19.43 -19.58
N GLY A 672 22.09 18.43 -19.98
CA GLY A 672 22.77 17.50 -19.07
C GLY A 672 21.92 16.48 -18.29
N VAL A 673 21.74 15.29 -18.86
CA VAL A 673 21.49 14.08 -18.05
C VAL A 673 22.77 13.73 -17.30
N VAL A 674 22.72 13.70 -15.97
CA VAL A 674 23.74 13.08 -15.12
C VAL A 674 23.17 11.77 -14.63
N GLY A 675 23.74 10.65 -15.07
CA GLY A 675 23.27 9.32 -14.70
C GLY A 675 23.77 8.88 -13.33
N GLU A 676 22.93 8.19 -12.57
CA GLU A 676 23.33 7.50 -11.35
C GLU A 676 23.61 6.02 -11.62
N LYS A 677 24.54 5.46 -10.82
CA LYS A 677 24.80 4.02 -10.73
C LYS A 677 24.42 3.55 -9.33
N GLU A 678 23.54 2.57 -9.22
CA GLU A 678 23.63 1.47 -8.24
C GLU A 678 22.70 0.31 -8.62
#